data_AF-W2S5Z4-F1
#
_entry.id   AF-W2S5Z4-F1
#
_cell.length_a   1.000
_cell.length_b   1.000
_cell.length_c   1.000
_cell.angle_alpha   90.00
_cell.angle_beta   90.00
_cell.angle_gamma   90.00
#
_symmetry.space_group_name_H-M   'P 1'
#
loop_
_entity.id
_entity.type
_entity.pdbx_description
1 polymer ?
#
loop_
_entity_poly.entity_id
_entity_poly.type
_entity_poly.pdbx_seq_one_letter_code
_entity_poly.pdbx_strand_id
1 'polypeptide(L)'
;MSPAGILIGKVWTDHTTGHQFITYRGAESATLQASLPLIVTFVASKVWNIVRLVLWHIYWHKGSSGLPSLGKRRAIYSKACYDQRSILIRNSDGGWTLLKDLVTHYWRWSTFFKEHRTPYTVSIPWIALPVCLIHFAGWTVAGILASTIWAPLRGSYDQALLTGDCGDIAFLNTTSPDEQFTYRAVNNNYTIRADEYARQCYIDHIDPTSSCSYFTQRRIDVQNASAACPFAGDHTCLVDSIPYRLSATLVDSSDMLGINAPVQDRVFLTKQTTCSPVSSRGRAEVVNYNETTDQQIWPADTRLYRFYYGRIGEASSNDSYVSNWTYEFSSWKPEHNMQYDIASIPYFGAAPFNVWTPNVTFWDASRQDADVTLIFVNGDHIVYRHPTKDPIFATGQQYISTAGDVNLTLWTPEYYTTVLGCIDQYQICNSKYDAKACTPLVSSYRLAREIFNLGLSKMQLQTAKRIVKASAALSTHYNVDGRGPAALQASLSVASTTQTKQLPPDQWRIETEHWFATGLAKLQQLIVDYAAAPQNPEVRQALKPPANSAAAAQCSSQRISLPAGATNFNLLGIEVLGILSFILWIAGTVIEWLVDRTLFWWGDEQRRLEWIATGPLGLSRLGYRAAGYGDDQSWKGETTGMPLWLPSHPDMPDLVFQSGALRLRPSHELTVLNNPTPPSSPPAPTPETRPATPSLPQARLPVSPQASSINSNAAALPSAASRPITSTPIRGSTTTSSVLPPPARPARPAAHQPQTPANNSAATVSPAQRPSVQAASPSP
;
A
#
# COMPACT_ATOMS: atom_id res chain seq x y z
N MET A 1 -0.79 -15.69 -5.36
CA MET A 1 -0.88 -15.42 -6.81
C MET A 1 0.54 -15.18 -7.35
N SER A 2 0.78 -15.27 -8.66
CA SER A 2 2.06 -14.87 -9.28
C SER A 2 2.07 -13.36 -9.55
N PRO A 3 3.20 -12.63 -9.42
CA PRO A 3 3.21 -11.18 -9.63
C PRO A 3 3.00 -10.84 -11.12
N ALA A 4 1.85 -10.25 -11.42
CA ALA A 4 1.63 -9.49 -12.64
C ALA A 4 2.63 -8.31 -12.73
N GLY A 5 2.81 -7.76 -13.94
CA GLY A 5 3.65 -6.58 -14.12
C GLY A 5 3.11 -5.40 -13.32
N ILE A 6 3.99 -4.69 -12.62
CA ILE A 6 3.70 -3.36 -12.06
C ILE A 6 4.36 -2.30 -12.93
N LEU A 7 3.75 -1.11 -12.98
CA LEU A 7 4.31 0.04 -13.68
C LEU A 7 5.61 0.49 -12.98
N ILE A 8 6.75 0.39 -13.67
CA ILE A 8 8.07 0.79 -13.15
C ILE A 8 8.60 1.98 -13.96
N GLY A 9 9.26 2.92 -13.27
CA GLY A 9 9.99 4.03 -13.90
C GLY A 9 9.13 5.07 -14.64
N LYS A 10 7.81 5.05 -14.44
CA LYS A 10 6.86 6.01 -15.01
C LYS A 10 6.03 6.65 -13.89
N VAL A 11 5.68 7.92 -14.08
CA VAL A 11 4.76 8.64 -13.20
C VAL A 11 3.35 8.08 -13.35
N TRP A 12 2.68 7.84 -12.23
CA TRP A 12 1.23 7.61 -12.19
C TRP A 12 0.59 8.46 -11.09
N THR A 13 -0.71 8.73 -11.22
CA THR A 13 -1.50 9.44 -10.20
C THR A 13 -2.36 8.42 -9.45
N ASP A 14 -2.35 8.48 -8.13
CA ASP A 14 -3.31 7.76 -7.30
C ASP A 14 -4.58 8.60 -7.15
N HIS A 15 -5.70 8.16 -7.72
CA HIS A 15 -6.96 8.90 -7.71
C HIS A 15 -7.76 8.79 -6.39
N THR A 16 -7.21 8.17 -5.33
CA THR A 16 -7.74 8.28 -3.96
C THR A 16 -7.20 9.49 -3.20
N THR A 17 -5.91 9.78 -3.33
CA THR A 17 -5.23 10.87 -2.61
C THR A 17 -4.87 12.06 -3.50
N GLY A 18 -4.94 11.90 -4.83
CA GLY A 18 -4.47 12.89 -5.80
C GLY A 18 -2.95 13.01 -5.89
N HIS A 19 -2.20 12.15 -5.18
CA HIS A 19 -0.75 12.16 -5.19
C HIS A 19 -0.18 11.51 -6.44
N GLN A 20 0.99 11.99 -6.87
CA GLN A 20 1.74 11.43 -8.00
C GLN A 20 2.94 10.65 -7.49
N PHE A 21 3.12 9.44 -8.02
CA PHE A 21 4.15 8.51 -7.61
C PHE A 21 4.97 8.04 -8.80
N ILE A 22 6.24 7.76 -8.56
CA ILE A 22 7.07 6.90 -9.42
C ILE A 22 7.40 5.65 -8.62
N THR A 23 7.19 4.48 -9.21
CA THR A 23 7.51 3.19 -8.59
C THR A 23 8.81 2.63 -9.18
N TYR A 24 9.74 2.23 -8.31
CA TYR A 24 10.99 1.55 -8.67
C TYR A 24 11.13 0.22 -7.93
N ARG A 25 12.04 -0.66 -8.38
CA ARG A 25 12.28 -1.98 -7.77
C ARG A 25 13.78 -2.24 -7.57
N GLY A 26 14.13 -2.90 -6.47
CA GLY A 26 15.51 -3.34 -6.21
C GLY A 26 16.54 -2.21 -6.24
N ALA A 27 17.57 -2.36 -7.07
CA ALA A 27 18.71 -1.44 -7.13
C ALA A 27 18.32 0.02 -7.45
N GLU A 28 17.40 0.24 -8.40
CA GLU A 28 16.95 1.58 -8.80
C GLU A 28 16.33 2.34 -7.62
N SER A 29 15.49 1.63 -6.84
CA SER A 29 14.91 2.17 -5.61
C SER A 29 16.01 2.50 -4.59
N ALA A 30 16.92 1.56 -4.32
CA ALA A 30 18.01 1.79 -3.37
C ALA A 30 18.91 2.98 -3.74
N THR A 31 19.21 3.19 -5.03
CA THR A 31 19.96 4.35 -5.52
C THR A 31 19.21 5.66 -5.27
N LEU A 32 17.88 5.70 -5.49
CA LEU A 32 17.08 6.91 -5.24
C LEU A 32 16.95 7.20 -3.73
N GLN A 33 16.72 6.17 -2.91
CA GLN A 33 16.69 6.28 -1.44
C GLN A 33 18.03 6.80 -0.89
N ALA A 34 19.17 6.35 -1.41
CA ALA A 34 20.48 6.79 -0.96
C ALA A 34 20.83 8.22 -1.41
N SER A 35 20.41 8.62 -2.62
CA SER A 35 20.77 9.92 -3.19
C SER A 35 20.00 11.11 -2.58
N LEU A 36 18.75 10.93 -2.15
CA LEU A 36 17.94 12.01 -1.57
C LEU A 36 18.57 12.62 -0.28
N PRO A 37 19.02 11.85 0.74
CA PRO A 37 19.74 12.41 1.90
C PRO A 37 21.14 12.96 1.56
N LEU A 38 21.81 12.43 0.52
CA LEU A 38 23.10 12.93 0.06
C LEU A 38 22.97 14.33 -0.55
N ILE A 39 21.91 14.60 -1.30
CA ILE A 39 21.58 15.94 -1.82
C ILE A 39 21.39 16.92 -0.65
N VAL A 40 20.61 16.57 0.37
CA VAL A 40 20.42 17.40 1.58
C VAL A 40 21.76 17.71 2.26
N THR A 41 22.62 16.69 2.43
CA THR A 41 23.93 16.82 3.07
C THR A 41 24.88 17.72 2.26
N PHE A 42 24.85 17.61 0.93
CA PHE A 42 25.64 18.46 0.03
C PHE A 42 25.18 19.93 0.07
N VAL A 43 23.87 20.18 0.08
CA VAL A 43 23.30 21.53 0.18
C VAL A 43 23.61 22.18 1.53
N ALA A 44 23.59 21.42 2.63
CA ALA A 44 23.99 21.91 3.95
C ALA A 44 25.40 22.53 3.94
N SER A 45 26.34 21.97 3.18
CA SER A 45 27.69 22.54 3.02
C SER A 45 27.72 23.90 2.31
N LYS A 46 26.75 24.17 1.43
CA LYS A 46 26.66 25.46 0.70
C LYS A 46 25.88 26.50 1.49
N VAL A 47 24.81 26.11 2.16
CA VAL A 47 24.10 27.02 3.08
C VAL A 47 25.00 27.46 4.23
N TRP A 48 25.97 26.63 4.65
CA TRP A 48 27.00 27.04 5.59
C TRP A 48 27.81 28.26 5.15
N ASN A 49 28.08 28.45 3.85
CA ASN A 49 28.77 29.65 3.35
C ASN A 49 27.98 30.93 3.63
N ILE A 50 26.64 30.87 3.53
CA ILE A 50 25.74 31.98 3.85
C ILE A 50 25.76 32.23 5.37
N VAL A 51 25.65 31.15 6.17
CA VAL A 51 25.61 31.23 7.64
C VAL A 51 26.94 31.76 8.21
N ARG A 52 28.09 31.27 7.75
CA ARG A 52 29.41 31.73 8.21
C ARG A 52 29.66 33.19 7.87
N LEU A 53 29.18 33.66 6.71
CA LEU A 53 29.27 35.07 6.31
C LEU A 53 28.41 35.98 7.21
N VAL A 54 27.15 35.60 7.46
CA VAL A 54 26.25 36.35 8.36
C VAL A 54 26.81 36.38 9.78
N LEU A 55 27.29 35.24 10.30
CA LEU A 55 27.98 35.19 11.59
C LEU A 55 29.24 36.07 11.59
N TRP A 56 30.06 36.03 10.53
CA TRP A 56 31.27 36.86 10.44
C TRP A 56 30.91 38.34 10.50
N HIS A 57 29.91 38.82 9.75
CA HIS A 57 29.46 40.22 9.83
C HIS A 57 28.96 40.61 11.23
N ILE A 58 28.20 39.75 11.92
CA ILE A 58 27.70 40.02 13.28
C ILE A 58 28.87 40.15 14.27
N TYR A 59 29.87 39.27 14.19
CA TYR A 59 31.05 39.33 15.06
C TYR A 59 32.05 40.42 14.62
N TRP A 60 32.08 40.78 13.34
CA TRP A 60 32.86 41.89 12.81
C TRP A 60 32.40 43.22 13.42
N HIS A 61 31.10 43.54 13.32
CA HIS A 61 30.55 44.76 13.91
C HIS A 61 30.83 44.83 15.42
N LYS A 62 30.71 43.72 16.15
CA LYS A 62 31.00 43.66 17.60
C LYS A 62 32.49 43.82 17.96
N GLY A 63 33.41 43.47 17.06
CA GLY A 63 34.85 43.72 17.21
C GLY A 63 35.26 45.15 16.82
N SER A 64 34.58 45.74 15.82
CA SER A 64 34.81 47.09 15.33
C SER A 64 34.19 48.17 16.24
N SER A 65 33.01 47.92 16.82
CA SER A 65 32.40 48.78 17.84
C SER A 65 33.14 48.63 19.19
N GLY A 66 34.32 49.22 19.28
CA GLY A 66 35.26 49.07 20.39
C GLY A 66 34.61 49.34 21.75
N LEU A 67 34.73 48.37 22.68
CA LEU A 67 34.06 48.34 23.99
C LEU A 67 34.37 49.58 24.86
N PRO A 68 33.46 50.59 24.94
CA PRO A 68 33.81 51.88 25.53
C PRO A 68 33.95 51.86 27.06
N SER A 69 33.32 50.87 27.70
CA SER A 69 33.24 50.71 29.17
C SER A 69 34.36 49.88 29.79
N LEU A 70 35.36 49.45 29.00
CA LEU A 70 36.46 48.60 29.47
C LEU A 70 37.81 49.34 29.41
N GLY A 71 38.46 49.52 30.57
CA GLY A 71 39.78 50.14 30.67
C GLY A 71 40.85 49.45 29.80
N LYS A 72 41.74 50.24 29.17
CA LYS A 72 42.59 49.90 28.02
C LYS A 72 43.03 48.42 27.89
N ARG A 73 43.66 47.82 28.91
CA ARG A 73 44.10 46.39 28.86
C ARG A 73 42.94 45.41 28.60
N ARG A 74 41.78 45.62 29.22
CA ARG A 74 40.59 44.74 29.05
C ARG A 74 40.00 44.84 27.64
N ALA A 75 40.03 46.02 27.02
CA ALA A 75 39.60 46.20 25.64
C ALA A 75 40.49 45.43 24.65
N ILE A 76 41.81 45.47 24.83
CA ILE A 76 42.78 44.74 23.98
C ILE A 76 42.52 43.23 23.97
N TYR A 77 42.45 42.60 25.16
CA TYR A 77 42.19 41.16 25.24
C TYR A 77 40.80 40.77 24.71
N SER A 78 39.80 41.64 24.91
CA SER A 78 38.46 41.41 24.35
C SER A 78 38.47 41.46 22.83
N LYS A 79 39.15 42.45 22.21
CA LYS A 79 39.29 42.53 20.75
C LYS A 79 40.01 41.30 20.20
N ALA A 80 41.13 40.87 20.80
CA ALA A 80 41.86 39.67 20.36
C ALA A 80 41.00 38.40 20.39
N CYS A 81 40.10 38.25 21.38
CA CYS A 81 39.13 37.15 21.43
C CYS A 81 38.09 37.25 20.28
N TYR A 82 37.57 38.45 19.99
CA TYR A 82 36.66 38.67 18.85
C TYR A 82 37.34 38.46 17.48
N ASP A 83 38.57 38.93 17.30
CA ASP A 83 39.36 38.77 16.07
C ASP A 83 39.63 37.28 15.79
N GLN A 84 40.10 36.53 16.79
CA GLN A 84 40.28 35.08 16.66
C GLN A 84 38.97 34.35 16.35
N ARG A 85 37.85 34.80 16.94
CA ARG A 85 36.53 34.23 16.66
C ARG A 85 36.06 34.50 15.23
N SER A 86 36.29 35.69 14.69
CA SER A 86 35.92 36.00 13.30
C SER A 86 36.73 35.16 12.31
N ILE A 87 38.02 34.95 12.58
CA ILE A 87 38.88 34.02 11.84
C ILE A 87 38.32 32.58 11.87
N LEU A 88 37.99 32.05 13.05
CA LEU A 88 37.41 30.70 13.18
C LEU A 88 36.10 30.57 12.41
N ILE A 89 35.19 31.55 12.52
CA ILE A 89 33.91 31.55 11.80
C ILE A 89 34.15 31.49 10.29
N ARG A 90 34.97 32.40 9.76
CA ARG A 90 35.19 32.52 8.31
C ARG A 90 35.83 31.28 7.70
N ASN A 91 36.81 30.70 8.37
CA ASN A 91 37.60 29.58 7.84
C ASN A 91 37.00 28.20 8.23
N SER A 92 35.70 28.15 8.55
CA SER A 92 35.01 26.90 8.90
C SER A 92 34.26 26.31 7.70
N ASP A 93 34.41 25.00 7.51
CA ASP A 93 33.74 24.22 6.47
C ASP A 93 32.34 23.73 6.87
N GLY A 94 31.97 23.80 8.16
CA GLY A 94 30.64 23.41 8.63
C GLY A 94 30.37 23.77 10.08
N GLY A 95 29.08 23.78 10.45
CA GLY A 95 28.66 24.09 11.82
C GLY A 95 29.26 23.15 12.89
N TRP A 96 29.54 21.89 12.56
CA TRP A 96 30.17 20.95 13.49
C TRP A 96 31.65 21.26 13.76
N THR A 97 32.43 21.63 12.74
CA THR A 97 33.84 22.01 12.94
C THR A 97 33.94 23.31 13.72
N LEU A 98 33.15 24.33 13.34
CA LEU A 98 33.08 25.58 14.08
C LEU A 98 32.60 25.38 15.54
N LEU A 99 31.64 24.49 15.80
CA LEU A 99 31.18 24.19 17.16
C LEU A 99 32.33 23.69 18.04
N LYS A 100 33.10 22.72 17.56
CA LYS A 100 34.27 22.16 18.26
C LYS A 100 35.30 23.25 18.55
N ASP A 101 35.64 24.06 17.55
CA ASP A 101 36.65 25.11 17.68
C ASP A 101 36.20 26.25 18.60
N LEU A 102 34.93 26.64 18.54
CA LEU A 102 34.34 27.64 19.45
C LEU A 102 34.29 27.15 20.90
N VAL A 103 34.03 25.85 21.14
CA VAL A 103 34.12 25.25 22.47
C VAL A 103 35.57 25.29 22.97
N THR A 104 36.55 24.83 22.17
CA THR A 104 37.97 24.88 22.56
C THR A 104 38.47 26.30 22.80
N HIS A 105 38.06 27.26 21.96
CA HIS A 105 38.36 28.67 22.10
C HIS A 105 37.71 29.25 23.38
N TYR A 106 36.45 28.92 23.67
CA TYR A 106 35.77 29.31 24.91
C TYR A 106 36.53 28.80 26.14
N TRP A 107 36.88 27.50 26.20
CA TRP A 107 37.62 26.95 27.33
C TRP A 107 38.93 27.72 27.58
N ARG A 108 39.76 27.90 26.54
CA ARG A 108 41.05 28.62 26.62
C ARG A 108 40.87 30.06 27.11
N TRP A 109 39.98 30.83 26.48
CA TRP A 109 39.74 32.23 26.88
C TRP A 109 39.03 32.37 28.23
N SER A 110 38.21 31.41 28.64
CA SER A 110 37.56 31.43 29.96
C SER A 110 38.58 31.28 31.10
N THR A 111 39.61 30.45 30.93
CA THR A 111 40.71 30.31 31.89
C THR A 111 41.55 31.59 31.92
N PHE A 112 41.98 32.09 30.76
CA PHE A 112 42.76 33.34 30.65
C PHE A 112 42.02 34.55 31.26
N PHE A 113 40.72 34.72 30.99
CA PHE A 113 39.95 35.84 31.52
C PHE A 113 39.69 35.73 33.04
N LYS A 114 39.55 34.51 33.59
CA LYS A 114 39.46 34.30 35.06
C LYS A 114 40.75 34.77 35.75
N GLU A 115 41.90 34.32 35.25
CA GLU A 115 43.23 34.71 35.72
C GLU A 115 43.43 36.23 35.66
N HIS A 116 43.07 36.86 34.54
CA HIS A 116 43.27 38.30 34.30
C HIS A 116 42.13 39.20 34.86
N ARG A 117 41.29 38.68 35.77
CA ARG A 117 40.15 39.40 36.40
C ARG A 117 39.30 40.16 35.38
N THR A 118 38.87 39.46 34.33
CA THR A 118 38.03 39.96 33.23
C THR A 118 36.72 39.16 33.14
N PRO A 119 35.62 39.75 32.64
CA PRO A 119 34.35 39.02 32.53
C PRO A 119 34.46 37.88 31.52
N TYR A 120 34.51 36.64 32.01
CA TYR A 120 34.58 35.44 31.16
C TYR A 120 33.37 35.30 30.22
N THR A 121 32.27 36.00 30.50
CA THR A 121 31.10 36.13 29.63
C THR A 121 31.43 36.68 28.22
N VAL A 122 32.52 37.45 28.07
CA VAL A 122 33.04 37.90 26.76
C VAL A 122 33.53 36.73 25.91
N SER A 123 34.09 35.68 26.53
CA SER A 123 34.55 34.49 25.82
C SER A 123 33.41 33.59 25.31
N ILE A 124 32.16 33.80 25.72
CA ILE A 124 31.05 32.91 25.33
C ILE A 124 30.56 33.26 23.91
N PRO A 125 30.53 32.30 22.95
CA PRO A 125 30.00 32.51 21.60
C PRO A 125 28.46 32.45 21.57
N TRP A 126 27.78 33.34 22.30
CA TRP A 126 26.32 33.34 22.52
C TRP A 126 25.45 33.23 21.26
N ILE A 127 25.91 33.75 20.11
CA ILE A 127 25.17 33.67 18.84
C ILE A 127 25.67 32.48 18.01
N ALA A 128 26.99 32.29 17.90
CA ALA A 128 27.53 31.25 17.03
C ALA A 128 27.27 29.82 17.56
N LEU A 129 27.30 29.55 18.87
CA LEU A 129 27.01 28.22 19.43
C LEU A 129 25.61 27.69 19.04
N PRO A 130 24.48 28.40 19.33
CA PRO A 130 23.17 27.91 18.94
C PRO A 130 23.01 27.83 17.41
N VAL A 131 23.60 28.76 16.65
CA VAL A 131 23.53 28.70 15.17
C VAL A 131 24.28 27.46 14.62
N CYS A 132 25.44 27.10 15.16
CA CYS A 132 26.14 25.87 14.79
C CYS A 132 25.32 24.60 15.11
N LEU A 133 24.70 24.57 16.30
CA LEU A 133 23.86 23.44 16.74
C LEU A 133 22.59 23.32 15.90
N ILE A 134 21.87 24.42 15.67
CA ILE A 134 20.66 24.48 14.83
C ILE A 134 20.99 24.09 13.39
N HIS A 135 22.13 24.54 12.84
CA HIS A 135 22.56 24.13 11.51
C HIS A 135 22.83 22.62 11.44
N PHE A 136 23.68 22.10 12.34
CA PHE A 136 24.01 20.67 12.35
C PHE A 136 22.78 19.78 12.56
N ALA A 137 22.04 19.99 13.66
CA ALA A 137 20.88 19.19 13.99
C ALA A 137 19.74 19.36 12.96
N GLY A 138 19.50 20.58 12.48
CA GLY A 138 18.47 20.88 11.48
C GLY A 138 18.73 20.17 10.15
N TRP A 139 19.96 20.19 9.64
CA TRP A 139 20.31 19.48 8.41
C TRP A 139 20.35 17.95 8.58
N THR A 140 20.77 17.44 9.75
CA THR A 140 20.64 16.00 10.05
C THR A 140 19.19 15.56 10.09
N VAL A 141 18.31 16.32 10.75
CA VAL A 141 16.86 16.04 10.78
C VAL A 141 16.25 16.16 9.39
N ALA A 142 16.62 17.16 8.58
CA ALA A 142 16.17 17.27 7.19
C ALA A 142 16.62 16.07 6.34
N GLY A 143 17.84 15.56 6.53
CA GLY A 143 18.34 14.37 5.84
C GLY A 143 17.59 13.09 6.22
N ILE A 144 17.17 12.97 7.47
CA ILE A 144 16.29 11.88 7.94
C ILE A 144 14.88 12.06 7.36
N LEU A 145 14.32 13.28 7.39
CA LEU A 145 12.98 13.58 6.88
C LEU A 145 12.87 13.42 5.35
N ALA A 146 13.97 13.48 4.59
CA ALA A 146 13.98 13.12 3.18
C ALA A 146 13.45 11.69 2.92
N SER A 147 13.55 10.78 3.90
CA SER A 147 12.93 9.45 3.81
C SER A 147 11.40 9.47 3.69
N THR A 148 10.72 10.53 4.13
CA THR A 148 9.26 10.67 4.00
C THR A 148 8.78 10.78 2.54
N ILE A 149 9.69 10.98 1.59
CA ILE A 149 9.41 10.93 0.15
C ILE A 149 9.05 9.50 -0.31
N TRP A 150 9.53 8.46 0.38
CA TRP A 150 9.33 7.06 0.00
C TRP A 150 8.91 6.11 1.14
N ALA A 151 9.04 6.53 2.40
CA ALA A 151 8.59 5.77 3.56
C ALA A 151 7.05 5.78 3.64
N PRO A 152 6.38 4.65 3.91
CA PRO A 152 4.93 4.56 3.85
C PRO A 152 4.25 5.28 5.01
N LEU A 153 3.89 6.54 4.77
CA LEU A 153 2.90 7.28 5.54
C LEU A 153 1.50 6.74 5.18
N ARG A 154 1.17 5.57 5.77
CA ARG A 154 -0.10 4.81 5.72
C ARG A 154 -1.07 5.17 4.59
N GLY A 155 -1.14 4.35 3.54
CA GLY A 155 -2.15 4.48 2.49
C GLY A 155 -1.58 4.25 1.10
N SER A 156 -1.60 5.30 0.25
CA SER A 156 -1.20 5.21 -1.17
C SER A 156 0.22 4.68 -1.40
N TYR A 157 1.16 4.92 -0.47
CA TYR A 157 2.52 4.40 -0.58
C TYR A 157 2.58 2.87 -0.64
N ASP A 158 1.57 2.17 -0.11
CA ASP A 158 1.49 0.71 -0.05
C ASP A 158 0.73 0.10 -1.25
N GLN A 159 0.51 0.85 -2.34
CA GLN A 159 -0.18 0.39 -3.56
C GLN A 159 0.68 0.55 -4.83
N ALA A 160 0.51 -0.34 -5.80
CA ALA A 160 1.17 -0.27 -7.10
C ALA A 160 0.17 -0.43 -8.25
N LEU A 161 0.38 0.32 -9.34
CA LEU A 161 -0.41 0.22 -10.56
C LEU A 161 0.08 -0.97 -11.41
N LEU A 162 -0.85 -1.81 -11.91
CA LEU A 162 -0.55 -2.93 -12.79
C LEU A 162 -0.30 -2.49 -14.24
N THR A 163 0.42 -3.35 -14.97
CA THR A 163 0.65 -3.26 -16.40
C THR A 163 0.82 -4.67 -17.00
N GLY A 164 0.22 -4.90 -18.16
CA GLY A 164 0.30 -6.16 -18.89
C GLY A 164 -0.77 -6.25 -19.99
N ASP A 165 -0.80 -7.39 -20.69
CA ASP A 165 -1.91 -7.70 -21.60
C ASP A 165 -3.21 -7.80 -20.81
N CYS A 166 -4.28 -7.20 -21.33
CA CYS A 166 -5.53 -6.98 -20.64
C CYS A 166 -6.73 -7.35 -21.52
N GLY A 167 -7.88 -7.56 -20.91
CA GLY A 167 -9.13 -7.80 -21.63
C GLY A 167 -10.12 -8.69 -20.90
N ASP A 168 -11.15 -9.09 -21.63
CA ASP A 168 -12.16 -10.02 -21.16
C ASP A 168 -11.85 -11.44 -21.62
N ILE A 169 -11.86 -12.41 -20.70
CA ILE A 169 -11.73 -13.83 -21.07
C ILE A 169 -13.10 -14.33 -21.55
N ALA A 170 -13.18 -14.78 -22.80
CA ALA A 170 -14.44 -14.74 -23.55
C ALA A 170 -15.05 -16.12 -23.88
N PHE A 171 -15.36 -16.90 -22.85
CA PHE A 171 -15.94 -18.25 -22.94
C PHE A 171 -17.47 -18.31 -23.22
N LEU A 172 -18.20 -17.20 -23.07
CA LEU A 172 -19.68 -17.20 -22.96
C LEU A 172 -20.45 -17.24 -24.29
N ASN A 173 -19.77 -17.37 -25.43
CA ASN A 173 -20.35 -17.20 -26.76
C ASN A 173 -20.13 -18.40 -27.69
N THR A 174 -19.71 -19.56 -27.16
CA THR A 174 -19.17 -20.65 -27.98
C THR A 174 -19.94 -21.95 -27.79
N THR A 175 -20.27 -22.59 -28.91
CA THR A 175 -21.10 -23.80 -28.99
C THR A 175 -20.27 -25.09 -28.92
N SER A 176 -18.95 -24.97 -28.75
CA SER A 176 -18.04 -26.10 -28.57
C SER A 176 -18.20 -26.70 -27.16
N PRO A 177 -18.50 -28.01 -27.02
CA PRO A 177 -18.53 -28.66 -25.72
C PRO A 177 -17.19 -28.55 -24.97
N ASP A 178 -16.07 -28.68 -25.69
CA ASP A 178 -14.72 -28.62 -25.11
C ASP A 178 -14.46 -27.27 -24.44
N GLU A 179 -14.85 -26.17 -25.08
CA GLU A 179 -14.70 -24.82 -24.51
C GLU A 179 -15.58 -24.59 -23.28
N GLN A 180 -16.76 -25.23 -23.21
CA GLN A 180 -17.59 -25.20 -22.00
C GLN A 180 -16.94 -26.00 -20.85
N PHE A 181 -16.27 -27.12 -21.14
CA PHE A 181 -15.48 -27.84 -20.14
C PHE A 181 -14.25 -27.03 -19.70
N THR A 182 -13.54 -26.37 -20.63
CA THR A 182 -12.48 -25.41 -20.30
C THR A 182 -12.99 -24.29 -19.41
N TYR A 183 -14.15 -23.70 -19.71
CA TYR A 183 -14.76 -22.66 -18.89
C TYR A 183 -15.05 -23.14 -17.46
N ARG A 184 -15.66 -24.32 -17.30
CA ARG A 184 -15.91 -24.92 -15.98
C ARG A 184 -14.60 -25.14 -15.21
N ALA A 185 -13.58 -25.71 -15.85
CA ALA A 185 -12.27 -25.92 -15.24
C ALA A 185 -11.60 -24.60 -14.79
N VAL A 186 -11.69 -23.54 -15.62
CA VAL A 186 -11.16 -22.21 -15.32
C VAL A 186 -11.95 -21.54 -14.19
N ASN A 187 -13.29 -21.59 -14.20
CA ASN A 187 -14.13 -21.11 -13.12
C ASN A 187 -13.79 -21.80 -11.79
N ASN A 188 -13.58 -23.12 -11.80
CA ASN A 188 -13.29 -23.89 -10.60
C ASN A 188 -11.88 -23.58 -10.07
N ASN A 189 -10.89 -23.36 -10.96
CA ASN A 189 -9.58 -22.86 -10.57
C ASN A 189 -9.67 -21.47 -9.92
N TYR A 190 -10.55 -20.59 -10.41
CA TYR A 190 -10.86 -19.31 -9.78
C TYR A 190 -11.49 -19.47 -8.40
N THR A 191 -12.51 -20.31 -8.26
CA THR A 191 -13.17 -20.57 -6.98
C THR A 191 -12.21 -21.18 -5.97
N ILE A 192 -11.35 -22.14 -6.34
CA ILE A 192 -10.34 -22.75 -5.46
C ILE A 192 -9.36 -21.71 -4.93
N ARG A 193 -8.88 -20.78 -5.78
CA ARG A 193 -7.96 -19.70 -5.35
C ARG A 193 -8.64 -18.68 -4.44
N ALA A 194 -9.88 -18.32 -4.75
CA ALA A 194 -10.67 -17.39 -3.96
C ALA A 194 -11.05 -17.97 -2.60
N ASP A 195 -11.32 -19.27 -2.55
CA ASP A 195 -11.66 -20.03 -1.35
C ASP A 195 -10.48 -20.15 -0.39
N GLU A 196 -9.29 -20.46 -0.91
CA GLU A 196 -8.04 -20.46 -0.13
C GLU A 196 -7.73 -19.05 0.40
N TYR A 197 -7.95 -18.00 -0.40
CA TYR A 197 -7.80 -16.62 0.07
C TYR A 197 -8.86 -16.25 1.11
N ALA A 198 -10.11 -16.70 1.00
CA ALA A 198 -11.13 -16.51 2.02
C ALA A 198 -10.74 -17.20 3.34
N ARG A 199 -10.31 -18.47 3.27
CA ARG A 199 -9.84 -19.24 4.44
C ARG A 199 -8.60 -18.63 5.11
N GLN A 200 -7.70 -17.98 4.38
CA GLN A 200 -6.55 -17.28 4.97
C GLN A 200 -6.86 -15.86 5.47
N CYS A 201 -7.68 -15.09 4.74
CA CYS A 201 -7.64 -13.63 4.81
C CYS A 201 -8.96 -12.95 5.20
N TYR A 202 -10.10 -13.66 5.13
CA TYR A 202 -11.38 -13.08 5.57
C TYR A 202 -11.63 -13.24 7.08
N ILE A 203 -10.85 -14.09 7.77
CA ILE A 203 -10.95 -14.37 9.22
C ILE A 203 -10.61 -13.13 10.10
N ASP A 204 -11.35 -12.93 11.20
CA ASP A 204 -11.25 -11.80 12.13
C ASP A 204 -10.12 -11.86 13.17
N HIS A 205 -9.46 -13.02 13.36
CA HIS A 205 -8.66 -13.31 14.56
C HIS A 205 -7.25 -13.86 14.29
N ILE A 206 -6.71 -13.68 13.08
CA ILE A 206 -5.37 -14.14 12.70
C ILE A 206 -4.59 -12.94 12.13
N ASP A 207 -3.34 -12.76 12.58
CA ASP A 207 -2.42 -11.77 12.01
C ASP A 207 -2.25 -12.04 10.50
N PRO A 208 -2.49 -11.05 9.62
CA PRO A 208 -2.53 -11.27 8.19
C PRO A 208 -1.15 -11.69 7.66
N THR A 209 -1.10 -12.89 7.06
CA THR A 209 0.04 -13.34 6.28
C THR A 209 0.31 -12.42 5.10
N SER A 210 1.55 -12.41 4.59
CA SER A 210 1.91 -11.63 3.40
C SER A 210 1.19 -12.07 2.11
N SER A 211 0.52 -13.23 2.10
CA SER A 211 -0.43 -13.63 1.06
C SER A 211 -1.70 -12.77 1.06
N CYS A 212 -2.11 -12.24 2.22
CA CYS A 212 -3.33 -11.45 2.37
C CYS A 212 -3.20 -10.01 1.87
N SER A 213 -2.00 -9.44 1.84
CA SER A 213 -1.72 -8.10 1.28
C SER A 213 -1.47 -8.14 -0.24
N TYR A 214 -2.42 -8.68 -1.01
CA TYR A 214 -2.37 -8.70 -2.49
C TYR A 214 -3.34 -7.67 -3.09
N PHE A 215 -4.62 -7.71 -2.71
CA PHE A 215 -5.61 -6.72 -3.12
C PHE A 215 -5.45 -5.41 -2.34
N THR A 216 -5.99 -4.30 -2.86
CA THR A 216 -5.93 -2.99 -2.19
C THR A 216 -6.60 -2.98 -0.80
N GLN A 217 -7.54 -3.91 -0.56
CA GLN A 217 -8.16 -4.16 0.72
C GLN A 217 -8.21 -5.68 1.00
N ARG A 218 -7.76 -6.11 2.18
CA ARG A 218 -7.65 -7.54 2.58
C ARG A 218 -8.95 -8.33 2.40
N ARG A 219 -10.08 -7.73 2.73
CA ARG A 219 -11.41 -8.33 2.62
C ARG A 219 -12.47 -7.25 2.42
N ILE A 220 -13.56 -7.60 1.76
CA ILE A 220 -14.79 -6.81 1.79
C ILE A 220 -15.58 -7.24 3.03
N ASP A 221 -15.90 -6.31 3.92
CA ASP A 221 -16.63 -6.64 5.16
C ASP A 221 -18.09 -7.01 4.86
N VAL A 222 -18.61 -7.98 5.61
CA VAL A 222 -19.94 -8.59 5.41
C VAL A 222 -20.83 -8.26 6.60
N GLN A 223 -22.09 -7.94 6.33
CA GLN A 223 -23.15 -7.78 7.32
C GLN A 223 -24.10 -8.97 7.26
N ASN A 224 -24.44 -9.54 8.41
CA ASN A 224 -25.40 -10.63 8.53
C ASN A 224 -26.70 -10.18 9.19
N ALA A 225 -27.82 -10.82 8.84
CA ALA A 225 -29.14 -10.55 9.40
C ALA A 225 -30.09 -11.75 9.23
N SER A 226 -31.06 -11.89 10.13
CA SER A 226 -32.27 -12.69 9.88
C SER A 226 -33.07 -12.12 8.71
N ALA A 227 -33.76 -12.98 7.97
CA ALA A 227 -34.65 -12.60 6.87
C ALA A 227 -35.97 -13.42 6.88
N ALA A 228 -36.95 -12.95 6.10
CA ALA A 228 -38.14 -13.74 5.76
C ALA A 228 -37.79 -14.84 4.72
N CYS A 229 -38.69 -15.81 4.51
CA CYS A 229 -38.50 -16.83 3.49
C CYS A 229 -38.49 -16.18 2.09
N PRO A 230 -37.43 -16.34 1.27
CA PRO A 230 -37.38 -15.68 -0.05
C PRO A 230 -38.17 -16.42 -1.14
N PHE A 231 -38.63 -17.64 -0.86
CA PHE A 231 -39.27 -18.57 -1.79
C PHE A 231 -40.80 -18.43 -1.83
N ALA A 232 -41.47 -19.27 -2.62
CA ALA A 232 -42.93 -19.29 -2.73
C ALA A 232 -43.59 -19.79 -1.42
N GLY A 233 -43.86 -18.85 -0.51
CA GLY A 233 -44.56 -19.08 0.76
C GLY A 233 -43.66 -19.58 1.91
N ASP A 234 -44.01 -19.18 3.13
CA ASP A 234 -43.20 -19.44 4.33
C ASP A 234 -42.96 -20.93 4.61
N HIS A 235 -43.88 -21.80 4.18
CA HIS A 235 -43.80 -23.26 4.32
C HIS A 235 -42.83 -23.95 3.34
N THR A 236 -42.21 -23.19 2.44
CA THR A 236 -41.15 -23.70 1.54
C THR A 236 -39.78 -23.69 2.23
N CYS A 237 -39.55 -22.73 3.13
CA CYS A 237 -38.44 -22.80 4.09
C CYS A 237 -38.75 -23.81 5.21
N LEU A 238 -37.72 -24.37 5.85
CA LEU A 238 -37.88 -25.29 6.97
C LEU A 238 -38.26 -24.51 8.24
N VAL A 239 -39.35 -24.90 8.90
CA VAL A 239 -40.04 -24.08 9.94
C VAL A 239 -39.13 -23.64 11.09
N ASP A 240 -38.26 -24.54 11.57
CA ASP A 240 -37.33 -24.25 12.68
C ASP A 240 -36.05 -23.50 12.23
N SER A 241 -35.92 -23.17 10.94
CA SER A 241 -34.70 -22.58 10.34
C SER A 241 -34.94 -21.16 9.84
N ILE A 242 -34.68 -20.17 10.71
CA ILE A 242 -34.76 -18.75 10.35
C ILE A 242 -33.83 -18.45 9.15
N PRO A 243 -34.35 -17.97 8.00
CA PRO A 243 -33.56 -17.61 6.82
C PRO A 243 -32.48 -16.60 7.15
N TYR A 244 -31.32 -16.77 6.50
CA TYR A 244 -30.10 -16.03 6.80
C TYR A 244 -29.68 -15.20 5.59
N ARG A 245 -29.52 -13.89 5.81
CA ARG A 245 -29.14 -12.93 4.79
C ARG A 245 -27.75 -12.38 5.08
N LEU A 246 -26.91 -12.44 4.06
CA LEU A 246 -25.59 -11.84 3.99
C LEU A 246 -25.63 -10.68 3.00
N SER A 247 -25.06 -9.54 3.37
CA SER A 247 -24.85 -8.40 2.49
C SER A 247 -23.40 -8.00 2.55
N ALA A 248 -22.80 -7.73 1.39
CA ALA A 248 -21.56 -6.97 1.36
C ALA A 248 -21.83 -5.56 1.91
N THR A 249 -20.82 -4.97 2.53
CA THR A 249 -20.73 -3.50 2.65
C THR A 249 -20.69 -2.87 1.26
N LEU A 250 -20.99 -1.56 1.16
CA LEU A 250 -21.07 -0.86 -0.13
C LEU A 250 -19.68 -0.83 -0.81
N VAL A 251 -19.50 -1.67 -1.83
CA VAL A 251 -18.18 -1.95 -2.41
C VAL A 251 -17.79 -0.87 -3.41
N ASP A 252 -16.83 -0.01 -3.08
CA ASP A 252 -16.25 0.93 -4.05
C ASP A 252 -15.34 0.20 -5.04
N SER A 253 -15.65 0.37 -6.33
CA SER A 253 -14.80 0.06 -7.47
C SER A 253 -13.32 0.47 -7.30
N SER A 254 -13.06 1.64 -6.71
CA SER A 254 -11.72 2.17 -6.52
C SER A 254 -11.02 1.51 -5.35
N ASP A 255 -11.63 1.54 -4.17
CA ASP A 255 -10.86 1.38 -2.92
C ASP A 255 -10.84 -0.09 -2.49
N MET A 256 -11.96 -0.80 -2.65
CA MET A 256 -12.08 -2.23 -2.33
C MET A 256 -11.64 -3.15 -3.49
N LEU A 257 -11.86 -2.71 -4.73
CA LEU A 257 -11.58 -3.49 -5.96
C LEU A 257 -10.37 -2.95 -6.77
N GLY A 258 -9.74 -1.87 -6.31
CA GLY A 258 -8.48 -1.35 -6.83
C GLY A 258 -8.56 -0.53 -8.13
N ILE A 259 -9.73 -0.28 -8.72
CA ILE A 259 -9.86 0.41 -10.02
C ILE A 259 -9.59 1.92 -9.83
N ASN A 260 -8.35 2.33 -10.13
CA ASN A 260 -7.84 3.70 -10.02
C ASN A 260 -8.65 4.68 -10.87
N ALA A 261 -9.65 5.30 -10.26
CA ALA A 261 -10.57 6.22 -10.91
C ALA A 261 -10.87 7.43 -9.99
N PRO A 262 -10.94 8.66 -10.54
CA PRO A 262 -11.37 9.82 -9.79
C PRO A 262 -12.84 9.65 -9.39
N VAL A 263 -13.26 10.33 -8.30
CA VAL A 263 -14.54 10.08 -7.62
C VAL A 263 -15.76 10.06 -8.56
N GLN A 264 -15.79 10.96 -9.55
CA GLN A 264 -16.88 11.03 -10.55
C GLN A 264 -16.98 9.83 -11.51
N ASP A 265 -15.92 9.03 -11.65
CA ASP A 265 -15.85 7.86 -12.53
C ASP A 265 -15.89 6.51 -11.79
N ARG A 266 -16.04 6.56 -10.45
CA ARG A 266 -16.31 5.40 -9.60
C ARG A 266 -17.76 4.93 -9.70
N VAL A 267 -17.98 3.66 -9.39
CA VAL A 267 -19.29 3.05 -9.14
C VAL A 267 -19.24 2.20 -7.87
N PHE A 268 -20.38 2.03 -7.21
CA PHE A 268 -20.49 1.14 -6.06
C PHE A 268 -21.29 -0.12 -6.41
N LEU A 269 -20.93 -1.25 -5.82
CA LEU A 269 -21.65 -2.52 -5.91
C LEU A 269 -22.18 -2.92 -4.52
N THR A 270 -23.42 -3.41 -4.49
CA THR A 270 -23.95 -4.20 -3.37
C THR A 270 -24.25 -5.61 -3.88
N LYS A 271 -23.72 -6.63 -3.20
CA LYS A 271 -24.18 -8.03 -3.32
C LYS A 271 -24.95 -8.39 -2.05
N GLN A 272 -26.13 -8.97 -2.20
CA GLN A 272 -26.91 -9.59 -1.13
C GLN A 272 -27.17 -11.06 -1.49
N THR A 273 -26.99 -11.98 -0.54
CA THR A 273 -27.38 -13.39 -0.67
C THR A 273 -28.29 -13.76 0.50
N THR A 274 -29.42 -14.41 0.24
CA THR A 274 -30.33 -14.89 1.29
C THR A 274 -30.56 -16.40 1.13
N CYS A 275 -30.19 -17.18 2.14
CA CYS A 275 -30.24 -18.63 2.14
C CYS A 275 -31.14 -19.19 3.25
N SER A 276 -31.73 -20.37 3.03
CA SER A 276 -32.49 -21.12 4.03
C SER A 276 -32.52 -22.62 3.67
N PRO A 277 -32.52 -23.53 4.65
CA PRO A 277 -32.91 -24.92 4.44
C PRO A 277 -34.34 -24.99 3.92
N VAL A 278 -34.59 -25.78 2.86
CA VAL A 278 -35.90 -25.83 2.19
C VAL A 278 -36.54 -27.21 2.31
N SER A 279 -37.87 -27.25 2.45
CA SER A 279 -38.58 -28.50 2.73
C SER A 279 -38.76 -29.36 1.48
N SER A 280 -38.19 -30.57 1.53
CA SER A 280 -38.41 -31.67 0.57
C SER A 280 -39.77 -32.36 0.74
N ARG A 281 -40.53 -32.03 1.80
CA ARG A 281 -41.84 -32.62 2.06
C ARG A 281 -42.82 -32.32 0.92
N GLY A 282 -43.35 -33.37 0.29
CA GLY A 282 -44.22 -33.24 -0.89
C GLY A 282 -43.49 -32.80 -2.17
N ARG A 283 -42.15 -32.73 -2.14
CA ARG A 283 -41.27 -32.43 -3.27
C ARG A 283 -40.14 -33.46 -3.41
N ALA A 284 -40.31 -34.64 -2.82
CA ALA A 284 -39.37 -35.75 -2.91
C ALA A 284 -40.12 -37.10 -2.90
N GLU A 285 -39.58 -38.07 -3.62
CA GLU A 285 -40.15 -39.41 -3.83
C GLU A 285 -39.03 -40.45 -3.80
N VAL A 286 -39.35 -41.69 -3.42
CA VAL A 286 -38.43 -42.83 -3.52
C VAL A 286 -38.97 -43.79 -4.57
N VAL A 287 -38.24 -43.94 -5.66
CA VAL A 287 -38.57 -44.82 -6.79
C VAL A 287 -37.63 -46.03 -6.75
N ASN A 288 -38.15 -47.24 -7.01
CA ASN A 288 -37.27 -48.41 -7.16
C ASN A 288 -36.59 -48.34 -8.53
N TYR A 289 -35.27 -48.52 -8.57
CA TYR A 289 -34.50 -48.53 -9.81
C TYR A 289 -35.09 -49.46 -10.89
N ASN A 290 -35.59 -50.63 -10.49
CA ASN A 290 -36.20 -51.61 -11.39
C ASN A 290 -37.44 -51.08 -12.14
N GLU A 291 -38.09 -50.02 -11.64
CA GLU A 291 -39.29 -49.38 -12.19
C GLU A 291 -38.96 -48.24 -13.18
N THR A 292 -37.68 -48.00 -13.44
CA THR A 292 -37.19 -46.91 -14.30
C THR A 292 -36.60 -47.40 -15.62
N THR A 293 -36.33 -46.49 -16.55
CA THR A 293 -35.56 -46.76 -17.78
C THR A 293 -34.07 -47.00 -17.52
N ASP A 294 -33.60 -46.77 -16.30
CA ASP A 294 -32.19 -46.57 -16.00
C ASP A 294 -31.43 -47.90 -15.83
N GLN A 295 -32.11 -49.05 -16.06
CA GLN A 295 -31.77 -50.47 -15.82
C GLN A 295 -30.39 -50.99 -16.29
N GLN A 296 -29.52 -50.14 -16.83
CA GLN A 296 -28.13 -50.44 -17.21
C GLN A 296 -27.08 -49.69 -16.36
N ILE A 297 -27.49 -48.80 -15.45
CA ILE A 297 -26.62 -47.82 -14.76
C ILE A 297 -26.31 -48.21 -13.30
N TRP A 298 -27.31 -48.71 -12.56
CA TRP A 298 -27.20 -49.09 -11.14
C TRP A 298 -27.37 -50.61 -10.92
N PRO A 299 -26.99 -51.15 -9.75
CA PRO A 299 -27.36 -52.50 -9.35
C PRO A 299 -28.86 -52.66 -9.11
N ALA A 300 -29.37 -53.89 -9.19
CA ALA A 300 -30.71 -54.23 -8.70
C ALA A 300 -30.90 -53.83 -7.24
N ASP A 301 -32.16 -53.59 -6.85
CA ASP A 301 -32.60 -53.15 -5.50
C ASP A 301 -32.13 -51.74 -5.05
N THR A 302 -31.38 -51.02 -5.89
CA THR A 302 -31.04 -49.60 -5.69
C THR A 302 -32.31 -48.74 -5.55
N ARG A 303 -32.32 -47.83 -4.57
CA ARG A 303 -33.40 -46.85 -4.37
C ARG A 303 -32.97 -45.47 -4.86
N LEU A 304 -33.79 -44.87 -5.71
CA LEU A 304 -33.57 -43.54 -6.29
C LEU A 304 -34.48 -42.52 -5.59
N TYR A 305 -33.85 -41.53 -4.96
CA TYR A 305 -34.50 -40.44 -4.25
C TYR A 305 -34.59 -39.24 -5.19
N ARG A 306 -35.77 -39.03 -5.80
CA ARG A 306 -36.03 -37.98 -6.80
C ARG A 306 -36.63 -36.74 -6.14
N PHE A 307 -36.07 -35.57 -6.44
CA PHE A 307 -36.48 -34.28 -5.87
C PHE A 307 -37.11 -33.38 -6.93
N TYR A 308 -38.29 -32.82 -6.66
CA TYR A 308 -39.17 -32.15 -7.62
C TYR A 308 -39.39 -30.67 -7.28
N TYR A 309 -38.36 -29.85 -7.48
CA TYR A 309 -38.43 -28.38 -7.33
C TYR A 309 -38.62 -27.63 -8.66
N GLY A 310 -38.59 -28.33 -9.79
CA GLY A 310 -38.68 -27.79 -11.14
C GLY A 310 -38.15 -28.76 -12.21
N ARG A 311 -38.46 -28.49 -13.48
CA ARG A 311 -38.09 -29.33 -14.63
C ARG A 311 -36.66 -29.04 -15.08
N ILE A 312 -35.93 -30.07 -15.49
CA ILE A 312 -34.64 -29.95 -16.19
C ILE A 312 -34.84 -30.22 -17.70
N GLY A 313 -34.12 -29.48 -18.52
CA GLY A 313 -34.17 -29.58 -19.99
C GLY A 313 -34.70 -28.28 -20.61
N GLU A 314 -34.21 -27.97 -21.81
CA GLU A 314 -34.52 -26.72 -22.51
C GLU A 314 -36.01 -26.64 -22.92
N ALA A 315 -36.56 -25.42 -23.02
CA ALA A 315 -37.94 -25.21 -23.46
C ALA A 315 -38.13 -25.35 -24.98
N SER A 316 -37.03 -25.37 -25.75
CA SER A 316 -37.00 -25.26 -27.22
C SER A 316 -36.55 -26.52 -27.95
N SER A 317 -35.85 -27.45 -27.29
CA SER A 317 -35.35 -28.66 -27.93
C SER A 317 -36.35 -29.82 -27.85
N ASN A 318 -36.42 -30.61 -28.91
CA ASN A 318 -37.28 -31.80 -29.03
C ASN A 318 -36.56 -33.06 -28.50
N ASP A 319 -35.56 -32.87 -27.63
CA ASP A 319 -34.57 -33.87 -27.24
C ASP A 319 -35.01 -34.74 -26.05
N SER A 320 -34.47 -35.96 -26.00
CA SER A 320 -34.71 -36.98 -24.98
C SER A 320 -34.11 -36.68 -23.59
N TYR A 321 -33.65 -35.45 -23.33
CA TYR A 321 -32.95 -35.05 -22.10
C TYR A 321 -33.78 -34.15 -21.17
N VAL A 322 -35.11 -34.17 -21.33
CA VAL A 322 -36.03 -33.51 -20.40
C VAL A 322 -36.30 -34.42 -19.20
N SER A 323 -35.99 -33.94 -17.99
CA SER A 323 -36.32 -34.61 -16.73
C SER A 323 -37.35 -33.82 -15.94
N ASN A 324 -38.33 -34.52 -15.37
CA ASN A 324 -39.33 -33.92 -14.49
C ASN A 324 -38.80 -33.69 -13.06
N TRP A 325 -37.68 -34.31 -12.68
CA TRP A 325 -37.01 -34.10 -11.39
C TRP A 325 -35.81 -33.15 -11.51
N THR A 326 -35.55 -32.42 -10.43
CA THR A 326 -34.46 -31.44 -10.26
C THR A 326 -33.16 -32.07 -9.78
N TYR A 327 -33.25 -33.15 -9.01
CA TYR A 327 -32.09 -33.90 -8.53
C TYR A 327 -32.48 -35.35 -8.28
N GLU A 328 -31.51 -36.24 -8.37
CA GLU A 328 -31.64 -37.65 -8.03
C GLU A 328 -30.44 -38.09 -7.19
N PHE A 329 -30.73 -38.77 -6.08
CA PHE A 329 -29.74 -39.41 -5.23
C PHE A 329 -29.95 -40.93 -5.24
N SER A 330 -28.85 -41.70 -5.25
CA SER A 330 -28.87 -43.16 -5.29
C SER A 330 -28.41 -43.74 -3.95
N SER A 331 -29.22 -44.63 -3.35
CA SER A 331 -28.88 -45.30 -2.07
C SER A 331 -27.59 -46.10 -2.11
N TRP A 332 -27.13 -46.46 -3.31
CA TRP A 332 -25.88 -47.16 -3.56
C TRP A 332 -24.62 -46.34 -3.19
N LYS A 333 -24.70 -44.99 -3.22
CA LYS A 333 -23.54 -44.14 -2.88
C LYS A 333 -23.00 -44.39 -1.45
N PRO A 334 -23.83 -44.36 -0.38
CA PRO A 334 -23.42 -44.75 0.97
C PRO A 334 -22.71 -46.12 1.04
N GLU A 335 -23.19 -47.13 0.33
CA GLU A 335 -22.69 -48.51 0.41
C GLU A 335 -21.21 -48.62 0.02
N HIS A 336 -20.71 -47.68 -0.78
CA HIS A 336 -19.33 -47.61 -1.26
C HIS A 336 -18.43 -46.64 -0.48
N ASN A 337 -18.76 -46.33 0.79
CA ASN A 337 -17.95 -45.51 1.71
C ASN A 337 -17.66 -44.08 1.20
N MET A 338 -18.58 -43.50 0.42
CA MET A 338 -18.42 -42.13 -0.08
C MET A 338 -18.48 -41.10 1.06
N GLN A 339 -17.62 -40.09 0.96
CA GLN A 339 -17.69 -38.87 1.80
C GLN A 339 -18.83 -37.96 1.32
N TYR A 340 -19.08 -36.84 2.03
CA TYR A 340 -20.07 -35.83 1.61
C TYR A 340 -19.98 -35.50 0.11
N ASP A 341 -21.06 -35.70 -0.63
CA ASP A 341 -21.23 -35.14 -1.97
C ASP A 341 -22.10 -33.86 -1.94
N ILE A 342 -21.90 -32.96 -2.89
CA ILE A 342 -22.66 -31.71 -2.98
C ILE A 342 -22.86 -31.29 -4.44
N ALA A 343 -24.13 -31.19 -4.83
CA ALA A 343 -24.55 -30.72 -6.14
C ALA A 343 -25.28 -29.38 -6.00
N SER A 344 -25.23 -28.54 -7.03
CA SER A 344 -26.02 -27.31 -7.08
C SER A 344 -26.54 -27.01 -8.48
N ILE A 345 -27.72 -26.39 -8.56
CA ILE A 345 -28.38 -26.09 -9.83
C ILE A 345 -28.92 -24.64 -9.83
N PRO A 346 -28.61 -23.83 -10.86
CA PRO A 346 -28.99 -22.43 -10.92
C PRO A 346 -30.25 -22.19 -11.76
N TYR A 347 -30.99 -21.15 -11.40
CA TYR A 347 -31.92 -20.45 -12.27
C TYR A 347 -31.53 -18.96 -12.29
N PHE A 348 -31.01 -18.49 -13.41
CA PHE A 348 -30.56 -17.11 -13.59
C PHE A 348 -31.73 -16.23 -13.99
N GLY A 349 -32.06 -15.25 -13.13
CA GLY A 349 -33.28 -14.45 -13.29
C GLY A 349 -33.24 -13.63 -14.59
N ALA A 350 -34.28 -13.76 -15.41
CA ALA A 350 -34.39 -13.15 -16.75
C ALA A 350 -33.41 -13.66 -17.83
N ALA A 351 -32.59 -14.67 -17.56
CA ALA A 351 -31.73 -15.28 -18.59
C ALA A 351 -32.56 -16.20 -19.52
N PRO A 352 -32.30 -16.20 -20.84
CA PRO A 352 -33.03 -17.05 -21.80
C PRO A 352 -32.53 -18.51 -21.85
N PHE A 353 -31.39 -18.83 -21.22
CA PHE A 353 -30.67 -20.10 -21.34
C PHE A 353 -30.69 -20.96 -20.06
N ASN A 354 -31.82 -20.98 -19.35
CA ASN A 354 -31.96 -21.72 -18.09
C ASN A 354 -32.23 -23.21 -18.34
N VAL A 355 -31.26 -24.07 -17.96
CA VAL A 355 -31.35 -25.54 -18.06
C VAL A 355 -32.35 -26.12 -17.04
N TRP A 356 -32.53 -25.46 -15.90
CA TRP A 356 -33.56 -25.79 -14.90
C TRP A 356 -34.59 -24.66 -14.84
N THR A 357 -35.87 -25.02 -14.85
CA THR A 357 -36.98 -24.10 -14.63
C THR A 357 -37.67 -24.47 -13.30
N PRO A 358 -37.61 -23.61 -12.26
CA PRO A 358 -38.27 -23.89 -10.99
C PRO A 358 -39.79 -23.99 -11.16
N ASN A 359 -40.44 -24.80 -10.33
CA ASN A 359 -41.90 -24.84 -10.27
C ASN A 359 -42.46 -23.68 -9.44
N VAL A 360 -43.68 -23.26 -9.75
CA VAL A 360 -44.34 -22.11 -9.09
C VAL A 360 -44.63 -22.34 -7.60
N THR A 361 -44.54 -23.58 -7.09
CA THR A 361 -44.68 -23.87 -5.65
C THR A 361 -43.36 -23.77 -4.89
N PHE A 362 -42.24 -23.52 -5.59
CA PHE A 362 -40.93 -23.24 -5.01
C PHE A 362 -40.47 -21.81 -5.34
N TRP A 363 -40.50 -21.42 -6.61
CA TRP A 363 -40.17 -20.07 -7.07
C TRP A 363 -40.96 -19.73 -8.34
N ASP A 364 -41.67 -18.61 -8.31
CA ASP A 364 -42.33 -18.08 -9.50
C ASP A 364 -41.29 -17.51 -10.48
N ALA A 365 -41.12 -18.17 -11.63
CA ALA A 365 -40.22 -17.74 -12.70
C ALA A 365 -40.55 -16.36 -13.31
N SER A 366 -41.71 -15.76 -13.00
CA SER A 366 -41.97 -14.34 -13.33
C SER A 366 -41.05 -13.38 -12.56
N ARG A 367 -40.53 -13.82 -11.40
CA ARG A 367 -39.62 -13.06 -10.55
C ARG A 367 -38.22 -12.97 -11.17
N GLN A 368 -37.88 -11.76 -11.60
CA GLN A 368 -36.58 -11.38 -12.15
C GLN A 368 -35.78 -10.48 -11.19
N ASP A 369 -35.99 -10.63 -9.87
CA ASP A 369 -35.32 -9.87 -8.81
C ASP A 369 -34.09 -10.57 -8.20
N ALA A 370 -33.85 -11.84 -8.53
CA ALA A 370 -32.70 -12.60 -8.04
C ALA A 370 -32.24 -13.68 -9.05
N ASP A 371 -31.00 -14.15 -8.88
CA ASP A 371 -30.61 -15.49 -9.32
C ASP A 371 -30.90 -16.49 -8.19
N VAL A 372 -31.39 -17.67 -8.52
CA VAL A 372 -31.77 -18.71 -7.55
C VAL A 372 -30.80 -19.87 -7.66
N THR A 373 -30.32 -20.39 -6.53
CA THR A 373 -29.52 -21.63 -6.47
C THR A 373 -30.22 -22.62 -5.52
N LEU A 374 -30.45 -23.85 -5.99
CA LEU A 374 -30.69 -25.00 -5.11
C LEU A 374 -29.38 -25.76 -4.91
N ILE A 375 -29.15 -26.23 -3.69
CA ILE A 375 -27.97 -26.98 -3.27
C ILE A 375 -28.44 -28.25 -2.56
N PHE A 376 -27.96 -29.39 -3.04
CA PHE A 376 -28.25 -30.71 -2.49
C PHE A 376 -26.99 -31.21 -1.78
N VAL A 377 -27.06 -31.35 -0.47
CA VAL A 377 -25.96 -31.83 0.39
C VAL A 377 -26.25 -33.27 0.75
N ASN A 378 -25.37 -34.18 0.35
CA ASN A 378 -25.50 -35.61 0.62
C ASN A 378 -24.64 -35.99 1.84
N GLY A 379 -25.23 -36.70 2.79
CA GLY A 379 -24.51 -37.26 3.94
C GLY A 379 -23.69 -38.52 3.58
N ASP A 380 -24.08 -39.21 2.51
CA ASP A 380 -23.46 -40.45 2.01
C ASP A 380 -23.13 -41.46 3.13
N HIS A 381 -21.85 -41.81 3.35
CA HIS A 381 -21.42 -42.70 4.43
C HIS A 381 -20.78 -41.91 5.61
N ILE A 382 -21.04 -40.61 5.75
CA ILE A 382 -20.49 -39.84 6.87
C ILE A 382 -21.17 -40.21 8.19
N VAL A 383 -20.38 -40.69 9.14
CA VAL A 383 -20.81 -41.00 10.51
C VAL A 383 -20.24 -40.00 11.50
N TYR A 384 -21.04 -39.54 12.45
CA TYR A 384 -20.71 -38.43 13.33
C TYR A 384 -20.25 -38.94 14.69
N ARG A 385 -19.18 -38.33 15.25
CA ARG A 385 -18.73 -38.61 16.62
C ARG A 385 -19.60 -37.95 17.70
N HIS A 386 -20.43 -36.99 17.31
CA HIS A 386 -21.30 -36.23 18.21
C HIS A 386 -22.63 -35.91 17.52
N PRO A 387 -23.77 -35.91 18.24
CA PRO A 387 -25.05 -35.53 17.66
C PRO A 387 -25.05 -34.06 17.26
N THR A 388 -25.63 -33.78 16.09
CA THR A 388 -25.68 -32.46 15.45
C THR A 388 -27.13 -32.07 15.21
N LYS A 389 -27.50 -30.83 15.59
CA LYS A 389 -28.85 -30.26 15.47
C LYS A 389 -29.02 -29.30 14.30
N ASP A 390 -28.02 -29.25 13.43
CA ASP A 390 -28.05 -28.45 12.22
C ASP A 390 -29.06 -29.04 11.21
N PRO A 391 -29.94 -28.24 10.58
CA PRO A 391 -30.97 -28.71 9.65
C PRO A 391 -30.43 -29.30 8.32
N ILE A 392 -29.17 -29.07 7.98
CA ILE A 392 -28.48 -29.65 6.81
C ILE A 392 -27.64 -30.86 7.23
N PHE A 393 -27.00 -30.80 8.40
CA PHE A 393 -26.14 -31.87 8.95
C PHE A 393 -26.80 -32.62 10.13
N ALA A 394 -28.11 -32.83 10.08
CA ALA A 394 -28.88 -33.45 11.16
C ALA A 394 -28.48 -34.90 11.39
N THR A 395 -28.32 -35.30 12.65
CA THR A 395 -27.97 -36.69 13.03
C THR A 395 -29.18 -37.49 13.50
N GLY A 396 -29.41 -38.65 12.88
CA GLY A 396 -30.49 -39.57 13.21
C GLY A 396 -30.09 -40.62 14.25
N GLN A 397 -30.05 -41.89 13.82
CA GLN A 397 -29.87 -43.03 14.73
C GLN A 397 -28.46 -43.09 15.32
N GLN A 398 -28.38 -43.43 16.61
CA GLN A 398 -27.10 -43.76 17.27
C GLN A 398 -26.83 -45.25 17.21
N TYR A 399 -25.56 -45.64 17.06
CA TYR A 399 -25.10 -47.01 17.18
C TYR A 399 -23.76 -47.06 17.91
N ILE A 400 -23.37 -48.26 18.38
CA ILE A 400 -22.08 -48.48 19.03
C ILE A 400 -21.20 -49.28 18.07
N SER A 401 -20.03 -48.72 17.74
CA SER A 401 -18.97 -49.41 17.02
C SER A 401 -17.93 -49.93 18.00
N THR A 402 -17.57 -51.20 17.92
CA THR A 402 -16.56 -51.84 18.76
C THR A 402 -15.19 -51.81 18.08
N ALA A 403 -14.23 -51.11 18.69
CA ALA A 403 -12.84 -51.04 18.23
C ALA A 403 -11.92 -51.72 19.26
N GLY A 404 -11.84 -53.05 19.19
CA GLY A 404 -11.30 -53.86 20.27
C GLY A 404 -12.18 -53.72 21.52
N ASP A 405 -11.56 -53.50 22.69
CA ASP A 405 -12.27 -53.29 23.96
C ASP A 405 -12.93 -51.90 24.09
N VAL A 406 -12.81 -51.02 23.08
CA VAL A 406 -13.34 -49.65 23.12
C VAL A 406 -14.67 -49.56 22.38
N ASN A 407 -15.74 -49.28 23.13
CA ASN A 407 -17.04 -48.91 22.58
C ASN A 407 -17.05 -47.42 22.16
N LEU A 408 -17.24 -47.15 20.88
CA LEU A 408 -17.40 -45.81 20.33
C LEU A 408 -18.85 -45.60 19.88
N THR A 409 -19.58 -44.71 20.55
CA THR A 409 -20.88 -44.25 20.06
C THR A 409 -20.71 -43.37 18.82
N LEU A 410 -21.47 -43.67 17.78
CA LEU A 410 -21.52 -42.94 16.52
C LEU A 410 -22.98 -42.66 16.14
N TRP A 411 -23.19 -41.62 15.35
CA TRP A 411 -24.51 -41.23 14.85
C TRP A 411 -24.52 -41.24 13.31
N THR A 412 -25.61 -41.72 12.70
CA THR A 412 -25.85 -41.62 11.26
C THR A 412 -26.39 -40.24 10.88
N PRO A 413 -26.39 -39.84 9.61
CA PRO A 413 -27.25 -38.77 9.12
C PRO A 413 -28.73 -39.08 9.42
N GLU A 414 -29.57 -38.05 9.57
CA GLU A 414 -31.03 -38.20 9.65
C GLU A 414 -31.66 -38.37 8.26
N TYR A 415 -31.08 -37.73 7.24
CA TYR A 415 -31.48 -37.78 5.84
C TYR A 415 -30.27 -38.06 4.95
N TYR A 416 -30.44 -38.82 3.87
CA TYR A 416 -29.38 -39.04 2.88
C TYR A 416 -29.00 -37.76 2.13
N THR A 417 -30.00 -36.96 1.76
CA THR A 417 -29.84 -35.67 1.08
C THR A 417 -30.67 -34.62 1.79
N THR A 418 -30.04 -33.52 2.19
CA THR A 418 -30.70 -32.28 2.65
C THR A 418 -30.59 -31.20 1.58
N VAL A 419 -31.48 -30.21 1.62
CA VAL A 419 -31.61 -29.21 0.55
C VAL A 419 -31.57 -27.79 1.13
N LEU A 420 -30.67 -26.97 0.58
CA LEU A 420 -30.57 -25.54 0.88
C LEU A 420 -30.97 -24.74 -0.38
N GLY A 421 -31.83 -23.74 -0.21
CA GLY A 421 -32.11 -22.74 -1.23
C GLY A 421 -31.40 -21.44 -0.91
N CYS A 422 -30.78 -20.83 -1.91
CA CYS A 422 -30.21 -19.48 -1.84
C CYS A 422 -30.73 -18.59 -2.98
N ILE A 423 -30.90 -17.30 -2.71
CA ILE A 423 -31.07 -16.27 -3.73
C ILE A 423 -29.92 -15.27 -3.70
N ASP A 424 -29.39 -14.90 -4.86
CA ASP A 424 -28.36 -13.89 -5.05
C ASP A 424 -28.95 -12.65 -5.74
N GLN A 425 -28.72 -11.48 -5.17
CA GLN A 425 -29.22 -10.19 -5.66
C GLN A 425 -28.08 -9.17 -5.73
N TYR A 426 -28.11 -8.34 -6.77
CA TYR A 426 -27.05 -7.40 -7.08
C TYR A 426 -27.63 -6.02 -7.38
N GLN A 427 -26.90 -4.98 -6.99
CA GLN A 427 -27.25 -3.58 -7.23
C GLN A 427 -25.98 -2.79 -7.53
N ILE A 428 -26.05 -1.87 -8.51
CA ILE A 428 -24.97 -0.92 -8.82
C ILE A 428 -25.49 0.51 -8.61
N CYS A 429 -24.64 1.37 -8.03
CA CYS A 429 -24.95 2.76 -7.72
C CYS A 429 -23.97 3.73 -8.39
N ASN A 430 -24.50 4.88 -8.84
CA ASN A 430 -23.75 5.97 -9.47
C ASN A 430 -23.16 6.91 -8.40
N SER A 431 -21.83 7.04 -8.37
CA SER A 431 -21.11 7.88 -7.38
C SER A 431 -21.51 9.35 -7.41
N LYS A 432 -21.93 9.88 -8.57
CA LYS A 432 -22.30 11.29 -8.76
C LYS A 432 -23.55 11.73 -7.97
N TYR A 433 -24.40 10.79 -7.54
CA TYR A 433 -25.71 11.06 -6.95
C TYR A 433 -25.91 10.34 -5.61
N ASP A 434 -24.93 10.49 -4.72
CA ASP A 434 -25.09 10.38 -3.26
C ASP A 434 -25.70 9.04 -2.78
N ALA A 435 -25.23 7.94 -3.38
CA ALA A 435 -25.65 6.55 -3.16
C ALA A 435 -27.17 6.28 -3.29
N LYS A 436 -27.95 7.20 -3.87
CA LYS A 436 -29.41 7.10 -4.05
C LYS A 436 -29.81 6.80 -5.49
N ALA A 437 -28.99 7.20 -6.46
CA ALA A 437 -29.12 6.69 -7.83
C ALA A 437 -28.49 5.30 -7.92
N CYS A 438 -29.29 4.27 -7.70
CA CYS A 438 -28.93 2.86 -7.83
C CYS A 438 -29.92 2.14 -8.75
N THR A 439 -29.49 1.00 -9.34
CA THR A 439 -30.45 0.01 -9.86
C THR A 439 -31.32 -0.53 -8.71
N PRO A 440 -32.48 -1.15 -9.00
CA PRO A 440 -33.08 -2.07 -8.04
C PRO A 440 -32.12 -3.23 -7.72
N LEU A 441 -32.40 -3.96 -6.63
CA LEU A 441 -31.79 -5.28 -6.41
C LEU A 441 -32.38 -6.26 -7.42
N VAL A 442 -31.52 -6.88 -8.23
CA VAL A 442 -31.89 -7.73 -9.37
C VAL A 442 -30.93 -8.92 -9.54
N SER A 443 -31.30 -9.87 -10.40
CA SER A 443 -30.40 -10.92 -10.88
C SER A 443 -29.17 -10.36 -11.61
N SER A 444 -28.07 -11.13 -11.67
CA SER A 444 -26.84 -10.75 -12.39
C SER A 444 -27.11 -10.49 -13.89
N TYR A 445 -27.94 -11.33 -14.53
CA TYR A 445 -28.32 -11.16 -15.93
C TYR A 445 -29.19 -9.92 -16.16
N ARG A 446 -30.12 -9.60 -15.25
CA ARG A 446 -30.93 -8.37 -15.35
C ARG A 446 -30.11 -7.12 -15.06
N LEU A 447 -29.17 -7.17 -14.12
CA LEU A 447 -28.27 -6.05 -13.79
C LEU A 447 -27.54 -5.53 -15.04
N ALA A 448 -27.13 -6.42 -15.94
CA ALA A 448 -26.50 -6.07 -17.21
C ALA A 448 -27.34 -5.16 -18.11
N ARG A 449 -28.67 -5.14 -17.94
CA ARG A 449 -29.59 -4.23 -18.61
C ARG A 449 -29.82 -2.95 -17.79
N GLU A 450 -30.03 -3.08 -16.48
CA GLU A 450 -30.36 -1.94 -15.60
C GLU A 450 -29.21 -0.92 -15.50
N ILE A 451 -27.94 -1.31 -15.65
CA ILE A 451 -26.81 -0.35 -15.65
C ILE A 451 -26.87 0.69 -16.77
N PHE A 452 -27.60 0.43 -17.86
CA PHE A 452 -27.80 1.42 -18.94
C PHE A 452 -28.83 2.49 -18.55
N ASN A 453 -29.78 2.16 -17.67
CA ASN A 453 -30.82 3.08 -17.17
C ASN A 453 -30.26 4.06 -16.11
N LEU A 454 -29.06 3.79 -15.58
CA LEU A 454 -28.47 4.43 -14.40
C LEU A 454 -27.73 5.78 -14.68
N GLY A 455 -27.72 6.24 -15.93
CA GLY A 455 -27.13 7.54 -16.30
C GLY A 455 -25.62 7.64 -16.05
N LEU A 456 -24.89 6.54 -16.21
CA LEU A 456 -23.45 6.43 -15.94
C LEU A 456 -22.58 7.21 -16.97
N SER A 457 -21.46 7.74 -16.51
CA SER A 457 -20.37 8.26 -17.36
C SER A 457 -19.84 7.16 -18.31
N LYS A 458 -19.17 7.55 -19.41
CA LYS A 458 -18.52 6.58 -20.31
C LYS A 458 -17.50 5.68 -19.60
N MET A 459 -16.82 6.19 -18.55
CA MET A 459 -15.88 5.40 -17.75
C MET A 459 -16.63 4.57 -16.71
N GLN A 460 -17.55 5.17 -15.94
CA GLN A 460 -18.41 4.46 -14.98
C GLN A 460 -19.11 3.26 -15.63
N LEU A 461 -19.58 3.39 -16.87
CA LEU A 461 -20.27 2.32 -17.59
C LEU A 461 -19.33 1.15 -17.94
N GLN A 462 -18.03 1.38 -18.20
CA GLN A 462 -17.08 0.28 -18.37
C GLN A 462 -16.74 -0.37 -17.01
N THR A 463 -16.58 0.43 -15.96
CA THR A 463 -16.38 -0.08 -14.58
C THR A 463 -17.55 -0.97 -14.15
N ALA A 464 -18.78 -0.51 -14.38
CA ALA A 464 -20.00 -1.28 -14.17
C ALA A 464 -20.05 -2.55 -15.03
N LYS A 465 -19.71 -2.48 -16.33
CA LYS A 465 -19.67 -3.67 -17.20
C LYS A 465 -18.66 -4.72 -16.73
N ARG A 466 -17.47 -4.32 -16.30
CA ARG A 466 -16.42 -5.20 -15.75
C ARG A 466 -16.90 -5.89 -14.47
N ILE A 467 -17.54 -5.14 -13.57
CA ILE A 467 -18.17 -5.67 -12.35
C ILE A 467 -19.35 -6.59 -12.68
N VAL A 468 -20.21 -6.25 -13.64
CA VAL A 468 -21.34 -7.09 -14.08
C VAL A 468 -20.88 -8.42 -14.68
N LYS A 469 -19.82 -8.43 -15.48
CA LYS A 469 -19.24 -9.68 -16.00
C LYS A 469 -18.73 -10.59 -14.88
N ALA A 470 -18.08 -10.01 -13.86
CA ALA A 470 -17.71 -10.76 -12.67
C ALA A 470 -18.94 -11.22 -11.87
N SER A 471 -20.02 -10.42 -11.80
CA SER A 471 -21.19 -10.64 -10.94
C SER A 471 -21.83 -12.02 -11.12
N ALA A 472 -21.94 -12.53 -12.35
CA ALA A 472 -22.47 -13.86 -12.61
C ALA A 472 -21.66 -14.95 -11.90
N ALA A 473 -20.32 -14.88 -11.95
CA ALA A 473 -19.41 -15.83 -11.32
C ALA A 473 -19.37 -15.74 -9.77
N LEU A 474 -20.07 -14.76 -9.17
CA LEU A 474 -20.21 -14.60 -7.72
C LEU A 474 -21.47 -15.28 -7.16
N SER A 475 -22.33 -15.85 -8.01
CA SER A 475 -23.52 -16.57 -7.56
C SER A 475 -23.15 -17.76 -6.68
N THR A 476 -24.06 -18.16 -5.79
CA THR A 476 -23.80 -19.24 -4.83
C THR A 476 -23.47 -20.54 -5.58
N HIS A 477 -24.18 -20.83 -6.67
CA HIS A 477 -23.87 -21.92 -7.59
C HIS A 477 -22.38 -21.98 -8.00
N TYR A 478 -21.82 -20.92 -8.60
CA TYR A 478 -20.43 -20.96 -9.09
C TYR A 478 -19.35 -20.92 -7.99
N ASN A 479 -19.74 -20.84 -6.71
CA ASN A 479 -18.85 -20.98 -5.56
C ASN A 479 -18.88 -22.39 -4.94
N VAL A 480 -19.88 -23.21 -5.31
CA VAL A 480 -20.12 -24.58 -4.83
C VAL A 480 -19.91 -25.63 -5.94
N ASP A 481 -20.37 -25.35 -7.16
CA ASP A 481 -20.39 -26.31 -8.28
C ASP A 481 -19.00 -26.85 -8.66
N GLY A 482 -18.97 -28.13 -9.06
CA GLY A 482 -17.77 -28.84 -9.52
C GLY A 482 -16.61 -28.92 -8.50
N ARG A 483 -16.89 -28.71 -7.21
CA ARG A 483 -15.91 -28.84 -6.11
C ARG A 483 -16.08 -30.10 -5.27
N GLY A 484 -17.27 -30.72 -5.28
CA GLY A 484 -17.60 -31.84 -4.38
C GLY A 484 -17.38 -31.49 -2.90
N PRO A 485 -16.97 -32.43 -2.03
CA PRO A 485 -16.83 -32.21 -0.58
C PRO A 485 -15.97 -31.00 -0.21
N ALA A 486 -15.04 -30.59 -1.08
CA ALA A 486 -14.17 -29.44 -0.86
C ALA A 486 -14.89 -28.09 -0.89
N ALA A 487 -16.19 -28.02 -1.24
CA ALA A 487 -17.02 -26.82 -1.01
C ALA A 487 -17.45 -26.62 0.45
N LEU A 488 -17.40 -27.67 1.28
CA LEU A 488 -17.90 -27.66 2.65
C LEU A 488 -16.78 -27.50 3.69
N GLN A 489 -16.98 -26.61 4.64
CA GLN A 489 -16.16 -26.46 5.84
C GLN A 489 -16.29 -27.66 6.77
N ALA A 490 -17.47 -28.31 6.82
CA ALA A 490 -17.66 -29.56 7.56
C ALA A 490 -16.63 -30.64 7.14
N SER A 491 -16.44 -30.83 5.83
CA SER A 491 -15.49 -31.79 5.24
C SER A 491 -14.06 -31.63 5.73
N LEU A 492 -13.63 -30.42 6.09
CA LEU A 492 -12.28 -30.15 6.63
C LEU A 492 -12.02 -30.81 8.00
N SER A 493 -13.05 -31.41 8.60
CA SER A 493 -12.98 -32.13 9.87
C SER A 493 -13.47 -33.58 9.80
N VAL A 494 -13.62 -34.13 8.59
CA VAL A 494 -13.82 -35.56 8.33
C VAL A 494 -12.47 -36.27 8.30
N ALA A 495 -12.37 -37.41 8.99
CA ALA A 495 -11.26 -38.34 8.87
C ALA A 495 -11.80 -39.69 8.37
N SER A 496 -11.29 -40.18 7.24
CA SER A 496 -11.89 -41.28 6.46
C SER A 496 -13.36 -41.01 6.14
N THR A 497 -14.31 -41.61 6.85
CA THR A 497 -15.76 -41.36 6.75
C THR A 497 -16.36 -40.86 8.08
N THR A 498 -15.53 -40.53 9.08
CA THR A 498 -15.99 -40.05 10.39
C THR A 498 -15.89 -38.53 10.50
N GLN A 499 -17.01 -37.85 10.73
CA GLN A 499 -17.06 -36.44 11.12
C GLN A 499 -16.54 -36.31 12.58
N THR A 500 -15.28 -35.89 12.72
CA THR A 500 -14.54 -35.98 14.00
C THR A 500 -14.81 -34.82 14.95
N LYS A 501 -15.00 -33.61 14.40
CA LYS A 501 -15.35 -32.40 15.15
C LYS A 501 -16.86 -32.36 15.37
N GLN A 502 -17.31 -31.97 16.56
CA GLN A 502 -18.72 -31.63 16.76
C GLN A 502 -19.07 -30.40 15.91
N LEU A 503 -20.06 -30.53 15.03
CA LEU A 503 -20.57 -29.41 14.25
C LEU A 503 -21.50 -28.54 15.13
N PRO A 504 -21.46 -27.21 14.99
CA PRO A 504 -22.40 -26.31 15.64
C PRO A 504 -23.82 -26.49 15.08
N PRO A 505 -24.88 -26.07 15.80
CA PRO A 505 -26.28 -26.20 15.36
C PRO A 505 -26.66 -25.28 14.19
N ASP A 506 -25.75 -24.42 13.76
CA ASP A 506 -25.88 -23.48 12.65
C ASP A 506 -24.68 -23.56 11.67
N GLN A 507 -24.06 -24.74 11.55
CA GLN A 507 -23.02 -25.03 10.55
C GLN A 507 -23.45 -24.62 9.13
N TRP A 508 -24.72 -24.80 8.74
CA TRP A 508 -25.22 -24.36 7.42
C TRP A 508 -25.02 -22.86 7.17
N ARG A 509 -25.04 -22.03 8.22
CA ARG A 509 -24.75 -20.60 8.11
C ARG A 509 -23.28 -20.35 7.85
N ILE A 510 -22.40 -21.07 8.54
CA ILE A 510 -20.95 -21.03 8.34
C ILE A 510 -20.59 -21.44 6.90
N GLU A 511 -21.27 -22.46 6.35
CA GLU A 511 -21.12 -22.81 4.92
C GLU A 511 -21.52 -21.64 4.01
N THR A 512 -22.70 -21.02 4.23
CA THR A 512 -23.15 -19.88 3.41
C THR A 512 -22.28 -18.63 3.54
N GLU A 513 -21.75 -18.35 4.73
CA GLU A 513 -20.78 -17.26 4.97
C GLU A 513 -19.49 -17.51 4.22
N HIS A 514 -18.99 -18.74 4.26
CA HIS A 514 -17.77 -19.11 3.57
C HIS A 514 -17.93 -19.08 2.05
N TRP A 515 -19.06 -19.53 1.50
CA TRP A 515 -19.36 -19.39 0.07
C TRP A 515 -19.51 -17.91 -0.35
N PHE A 516 -20.10 -17.07 0.51
CA PHE A 516 -20.23 -15.64 0.25
C PHE A 516 -18.87 -14.92 0.27
N ALA A 517 -18.02 -15.21 1.26
CA ALA A 517 -16.65 -14.71 1.36
C ALA A 517 -15.78 -15.19 0.19
N THR A 518 -15.90 -16.46 -0.21
CA THR A 518 -15.29 -17.01 -1.43
C THR A 518 -15.72 -16.22 -2.66
N GLY A 519 -17.02 -15.91 -2.79
CA GLY A 519 -17.54 -15.05 -3.87
C GLY A 519 -16.94 -13.64 -3.85
N LEU A 520 -16.76 -13.02 -2.69
CA LEU A 520 -16.14 -11.68 -2.59
C LEU A 520 -14.64 -11.70 -2.91
N ALA A 521 -13.88 -12.69 -2.44
CA ALA A 521 -12.49 -12.90 -2.84
C ALA A 521 -12.36 -13.16 -4.36
N LYS A 522 -13.32 -13.89 -4.95
CA LYS A 522 -13.40 -14.17 -6.38
C LYS A 522 -13.70 -12.91 -7.19
N LEU A 523 -14.54 -12.00 -6.68
CA LEU A 523 -14.73 -10.66 -7.28
C LEU A 523 -13.41 -9.88 -7.30
N GLN A 524 -12.70 -9.79 -6.17
CA GLN A 524 -11.43 -9.06 -6.11
C GLN A 524 -10.40 -9.62 -7.12
N GLN A 525 -10.30 -10.94 -7.23
CA GLN A 525 -9.43 -11.60 -8.22
C GLN A 525 -9.87 -11.33 -9.67
N LEU A 526 -11.16 -11.51 -10.01
CA LEU A 526 -11.66 -11.33 -11.37
C LEU A 526 -11.58 -9.87 -11.86
N ILE A 527 -11.71 -8.90 -10.95
CA ILE A 527 -11.44 -7.49 -11.29
C ILE A 527 -9.96 -7.30 -11.60
N VAL A 528 -9.05 -7.77 -10.73
CA VAL A 528 -7.60 -7.65 -10.94
C VAL A 528 -7.16 -8.29 -12.26
N ASP A 529 -7.64 -9.49 -12.57
CA ASP A 529 -7.21 -10.27 -13.75
C ASP A 529 -7.62 -9.67 -15.10
N TYR A 530 -8.63 -8.78 -15.17
CA TYR A 530 -8.91 -8.02 -16.39
C TYR A 530 -7.69 -7.18 -16.84
N ALA A 531 -6.86 -6.73 -15.90
CA ALA A 531 -5.67 -5.92 -16.12
C ALA A 531 -4.35 -6.70 -15.93
N ALA A 532 -4.40 -8.02 -15.73
CA ALA A 532 -3.24 -8.87 -15.54
C ALA A 532 -3.24 -10.04 -16.52
N ALA A 533 -2.21 -10.13 -17.36
CA ALA A 533 -2.10 -11.16 -18.39
C ALA A 533 -2.29 -12.59 -17.81
N PRO A 534 -3.28 -13.37 -18.29
CA PRO A 534 -3.51 -14.73 -17.81
C PRO A 534 -2.27 -15.61 -17.94
N GLN A 535 -1.93 -16.32 -16.87
CA GLN A 535 -0.70 -17.13 -16.81
C GLN A 535 -0.85 -18.51 -17.47
N ASN A 536 -2.05 -19.09 -17.49
CA ASN A 536 -2.32 -20.28 -18.31
C ASN A 536 -2.38 -19.87 -19.81
N PRO A 537 -1.58 -20.47 -20.70
CA PRO A 537 -1.63 -20.17 -22.14
C PRO A 537 -3.00 -20.44 -22.79
N GLU A 538 -3.77 -21.43 -22.32
CA GLU A 538 -5.12 -21.75 -22.83
C GLU A 538 -6.07 -20.57 -22.56
N VAL A 539 -6.06 -20.07 -21.31
CA VAL A 539 -6.84 -18.91 -20.88
C VAL A 539 -6.40 -17.63 -21.60
N ARG A 540 -5.11 -17.54 -21.95
CA ARG A 540 -4.56 -16.42 -22.73
C ARG A 540 -5.03 -16.43 -24.19
N GLN A 541 -5.27 -17.60 -24.79
CA GLN A 541 -5.87 -17.70 -26.13
C GLN A 541 -7.34 -17.23 -26.14
N ALA A 542 -8.06 -17.40 -25.02
CA ALA A 542 -9.44 -16.92 -24.85
C ALA A 542 -9.55 -15.42 -24.46
N LEU A 543 -8.43 -14.70 -24.32
CA LEU A 543 -8.41 -13.28 -23.95
C LEU A 543 -8.79 -12.40 -25.16
N LYS A 544 -9.92 -11.69 -25.07
CA LYS A 544 -10.32 -10.70 -26.08
C LYS A 544 -9.84 -9.29 -25.68
N PRO A 545 -9.11 -8.58 -26.55
CA PRO A 545 -8.59 -7.25 -26.23
C PRO A 545 -9.72 -6.22 -26.07
N PRO A 546 -9.47 -5.08 -25.40
CA PRO A 546 -10.51 -4.13 -25.06
C PRO A 546 -11.23 -3.53 -26.27
N ALA A 547 -12.54 -3.73 -26.36
CA ALA A 547 -13.35 -3.39 -27.54
C ALA A 547 -13.56 -1.87 -27.79
N ASN A 548 -13.03 -0.99 -26.95
CA ASN A 548 -13.12 0.47 -27.10
C ASN A 548 -12.09 1.19 -26.21
N SER A 549 -11.85 2.48 -26.46
CA SER A 549 -10.84 3.28 -25.73
C SER A 549 -11.10 3.41 -24.23
N ALA A 550 -12.35 3.46 -23.78
CA ALA A 550 -12.67 3.51 -22.34
C ALA A 550 -12.40 2.16 -21.64
N ALA A 551 -12.60 1.04 -22.34
CA ALA A 551 -12.22 -0.28 -21.85
C ALA A 551 -10.68 -0.47 -21.87
N ALA A 552 -9.99 0.08 -22.88
CA ALA A 552 -8.52 0.07 -22.95
C ALA A 552 -7.87 0.91 -21.84
N ALA A 553 -8.47 2.06 -21.49
CA ALA A 553 -8.01 2.87 -20.37
C ALA A 553 -8.06 2.12 -19.03
N GLN A 554 -8.92 1.10 -18.87
CA GLN A 554 -8.98 0.29 -17.64
C GLN A 554 -7.81 -0.69 -17.46
N CYS A 555 -7.04 -0.96 -18.52
CA CYS A 555 -5.88 -1.84 -18.45
C CYS A 555 -4.75 -1.27 -17.60
N SER A 556 -4.53 0.05 -17.70
CA SER A 556 -3.57 0.80 -16.89
C SER A 556 -4.26 1.53 -15.72
N SER A 557 -5.41 1.04 -15.26
CA SER A 557 -6.16 1.64 -14.13
C SER A 557 -6.40 0.65 -12.98
N GLN A 558 -5.65 -0.45 -12.89
CA GLN A 558 -5.79 -1.39 -11.78
C GLN A 558 -4.66 -1.23 -10.76
N ARG A 559 -5.01 -1.03 -9.49
CA ARG A 559 -4.07 -1.08 -8.36
C ARG A 559 -4.12 -2.45 -7.69
N ILE A 560 -2.98 -2.82 -7.12
CA ILE A 560 -2.80 -3.90 -6.13
C ILE A 560 -1.99 -3.33 -4.96
N SER A 561 -1.81 -4.09 -3.89
CA SER A 561 -0.80 -3.75 -2.88
C SER A 561 0.62 -3.78 -3.48
N LEU A 562 1.51 -2.91 -2.98
CA LEU A 562 2.89 -2.79 -3.43
C LEU A 562 3.67 -4.10 -3.20
N PRO A 563 4.17 -4.77 -4.25
CA PRO A 563 4.90 -6.03 -4.08
C PRO A 563 6.24 -5.82 -3.36
N ALA A 564 6.64 -6.81 -2.55
CA ALA A 564 7.91 -6.80 -1.83
C ALA A 564 9.11 -6.49 -2.75
N GLY A 565 10.00 -5.60 -2.30
CA GLY A 565 11.16 -5.13 -3.07
C GLY A 565 10.88 -4.01 -4.09
N ALA A 566 9.62 -3.59 -4.25
CA ALA A 566 9.28 -2.32 -4.91
C ALA A 566 9.15 -1.17 -3.90
N THR A 567 9.18 0.07 -4.36
CA THR A 567 9.00 1.28 -3.53
C THR A 567 8.39 2.40 -4.37
N ASN A 568 7.43 3.12 -3.78
CA ASN A 568 6.85 4.33 -4.36
C ASN A 568 7.58 5.57 -3.84
N PHE A 569 7.83 6.54 -4.71
CA PHE A 569 8.40 7.83 -4.38
C PHE A 569 7.42 8.93 -4.76
N ASN A 570 7.12 9.84 -3.83
CA ASN A 570 6.25 10.98 -4.04
C ASN A 570 6.93 12.00 -4.97
N LEU A 571 6.36 12.22 -6.16
CA LEU A 571 6.96 13.07 -7.19
C LEU A 571 7.10 14.52 -6.72
N LEU A 572 6.05 15.09 -6.11
CA LEU A 572 6.08 16.45 -5.57
C LEU A 572 7.15 16.59 -4.48
N GLY A 573 7.36 15.54 -3.67
CA GLY A 573 8.45 15.48 -2.69
C GLY A 573 9.84 15.56 -3.33
N ILE A 574 10.06 14.84 -4.44
CA ILE A 574 11.31 14.90 -5.21
C ILE A 574 11.49 16.28 -5.85
N GLU A 575 10.46 16.83 -6.49
CA GLU A 575 10.51 18.12 -7.18
C GLU A 575 10.81 19.28 -6.24
N VAL A 576 10.06 19.38 -5.12
CA VAL A 576 10.28 20.43 -4.11
C VAL A 576 11.67 20.30 -3.49
N LEU A 577 12.12 19.09 -3.15
CA LEU A 577 13.46 18.89 -2.62
C LEU A 577 14.54 19.28 -3.63
N GLY A 578 14.42 18.84 -4.89
CA GLY A 578 15.39 19.10 -5.95
C GLY A 578 15.52 20.58 -6.31
N ILE A 579 14.38 21.27 -6.49
CA ILE A 579 14.34 22.70 -6.81
C ILE A 579 14.91 23.53 -5.65
N LEU A 580 14.47 23.29 -4.41
CA LEU A 580 14.97 24.01 -3.24
C LEU A 580 16.47 23.75 -3.01
N SER A 581 16.92 22.51 -3.19
CA SER A 581 18.33 22.12 -3.13
C SER A 581 19.18 22.88 -4.14
N PHE A 582 18.71 22.97 -5.38
CA PHE A 582 19.42 23.66 -6.46
C PHE A 582 19.53 25.17 -6.21
N ILE A 583 18.44 25.81 -5.77
CA ILE A 583 18.43 27.24 -5.41
C ILE A 583 19.40 27.53 -4.26
N LEU A 584 19.38 26.73 -3.19
CA LEU A 584 20.27 26.88 -2.03
C LEU A 584 21.73 26.58 -2.39
N TRP A 585 21.99 25.63 -3.29
CA TRP A 585 23.31 25.32 -3.82
C TRP A 585 23.90 26.49 -4.63
N ILE A 586 23.12 27.10 -5.53
CA ILE A 586 23.53 28.31 -6.26
C ILE A 586 23.80 29.45 -5.28
N ALA A 587 22.85 29.75 -4.39
CA ALA A 587 22.97 30.84 -3.43
C ALA A 587 24.25 30.70 -2.58
N GLY A 588 24.47 29.52 -1.98
CA GLY A 588 25.65 29.24 -1.16
C GLY A 588 26.98 29.17 -1.92
N THR A 589 26.94 29.01 -3.25
CA THR A 589 28.15 29.04 -4.10
C THR A 589 28.48 30.45 -4.58
N VAL A 590 27.47 31.30 -4.81
CA VAL A 590 27.62 32.64 -5.41
C VAL A 590 27.65 33.76 -4.36
N ILE A 591 27.24 33.49 -3.11
CA ILE A 591 27.14 34.50 -2.04
C ILE A 591 28.44 35.25 -1.75
N GLU A 592 29.61 34.59 -1.77
CA GLU A 592 30.88 35.24 -1.45
C GLU A 592 31.31 36.23 -2.55
N TRP A 593 31.03 35.91 -3.83
CA TRP A 593 31.22 36.83 -4.95
C TRP A 593 30.23 38.00 -4.90
N LEU A 594 28.95 37.72 -4.60
CA LEU A 594 27.95 38.77 -4.44
C LEU A 594 28.33 39.76 -3.34
N VAL A 595 28.84 39.28 -2.20
CA VAL A 595 29.16 40.16 -1.06
C VAL A 595 30.48 40.90 -1.23
N ASP A 596 31.50 40.30 -1.86
CA ASP A 596 32.68 41.07 -2.29
C ASP A 596 32.26 42.22 -3.24
N ARG A 597 31.29 41.94 -4.12
CA ARG A 597 30.76 42.93 -5.06
C ARG A 597 29.89 43.98 -4.38
N THR A 598 28.95 43.64 -3.49
CA THR A 598 28.11 44.64 -2.82
C THR A 598 28.91 45.54 -1.88
N LEU A 599 29.88 45.01 -1.14
CA LEU A 599 30.76 45.83 -0.30
C LEU A 599 31.59 46.81 -1.15
N PHE A 600 32.07 46.40 -2.32
CA PHE A 600 32.71 47.28 -3.30
C PHE A 600 31.74 48.37 -3.81
N TRP A 601 30.52 48.01 -4.21
CA TRP A 601 29.54 48.98 -4.73
C TRP A 601 28.99 49.95 -3.67
N TRP A 602 29.01 49.57 -2.39
CA TRP A 602 28.60 50.42 -1.26
C TRP A 602 29.77 51.22 -0.63
N GLY A 603 31.00 51.03 -1.11
CA GLY A 603 32.18 51.74 -0.58
C GLY A 603 32.64 51.30 0.82
N ASP A 604 32.18 50.15 1.31
CA ASP A 604 32.58 49.57 2.60
C ASP A 604 33.93 48.83 2.45
N GLU A 605 34.94 49.57 1.97
CA GLU A 605 36.23 49.02 1.56
C GLU A 605 37.01 48.41 2.73
N GLN A 606 36.95 49.02 3.92
CA GLN A 606 37.64 48.49 5.11
C GLN A 606 37.17 47.04 5.41
N ARG A 607 35.85 46.86 5.53
CA ARG A 607 35.23 45.56 5.79
C ARG A 607 35.45 44.56 4.65
N ARG A 608 35.50 45.04 3.40
CA ARG A 608 35.89 44.21 2.24
C ARG A 608 37.32 43.71 2.37
N LEU A 609 38.27 44.59 2.69
CA LEU A 609 39.68 44.22 2.90
C LEU A 609 39.87 43.30 4.11
N GLU A 610 39.08 43.47 5.17
CA GLU A 610 39.07 42.58 6.34
C GLU A 610 38.43 41.21 6.02
N TRP A 611 37.39 41.18 5.17
CA TRP A 611 36.85 39.98 4.49
C TRP A 611 37.77 39.44 3.37
N ILE A 612 38.95 40.03 3.16
CA ILE A 612 40.01 39.42 2.33
C ILE A 612 41.12 38.91 3.26
N ALA A 613 41.69 39.78 4.09
CA ALA A 613 42.79 39.50 5.01
C ALA A 613 42.56 38.31 5.97
N THR A 614 41.35 38.12 6.50
CA THR A 614 41.04 37.04 7.47
C THR A 614 40.87 35.62 6.86
N GLY A 615 41.18 35.43 5.58
CA GLY A 615 40.99 34.17 4.85
C GLY A 615 42.24 33.30 4.86
N PRO A 616 42.22 32.06 4.32
CA PRO A 616 43.35 31.14 4.47
C PRO A 616 44.62 31.67 3.79
N LEU A 617 44.48 32.21 2.56
CA LEU A 617 45.58 32.85 1.83
C LEU A 617 45.91 34.27 2.33
N GLY A 618 44.93 34.97 2.91
CA GLY A 618 45.14 36.29 3.51
C GLY A 618 45.97 36.21 4.79
N LEU A 619 45.67 35.23 5.64
CA LEU A 619 46.36 34.96 6.90
C LEU A 619 47.77 34.37 6.67
N SER A 620 47.96 33.50 5.67
CA SER A 620 49.30 33.01 5.34
C SER A 620 50.21 34.15 4.87
N ARG A 621 49.74 35.02 3.97
CA ARG A 621 50.44 36.24 3.55
C ARG A 621 50.80 37.15 4.74
N LEU A 622 49.86 37.40 5.64
CA LEU A 622 50.10 38.19 6.85
C LEU A 622 51.13 37.53 7.78
N GLY A 623 51.12 36.20 7.87
CA GLY A 623 52.14 35.41 8.58
C GLY A 623 53.54 35.56 7.97
N TYR A 624 53.66 35.46 6.64
CA TYR A 624 54.93 35.69 5.92
C TYR A 624 55.45 37.11 6.15
N ARG A 625 54.61 38.15 6.00
CA ARG A 625 55.00 39.54 6.30
C ARG A 625 55.43 39.74 7.76
N ALA A 626 54.69 39.18 8.71
CA ALA A 626 55.02 39.27 10.15
C ALA A 626 56.32 38.54 10.52
N ALA A 627 56.72 37.54 9.74
CA ALA A 627 58.00 36.85 9.87
C ALA A 627 59.14 37.49 9.03
N GLY A 628 58.87 38.58 8.30
CA GLY A 628 59.85 39.33 7.51
C GLY A 628 60.01 38.91 6.04
N TYR A 629 59.14 38.05 5.53
CA TYR A 629 59.22 37.53 4.15
C TYR A 629 58.31 38.30 3.19
N GLY A 630 58.94 39.10 2.33
CA GLY A 630 58.30 39.89 1.28
C GLY A 630 57.73 41.22 1.78
N ASP A 631 57.99 42.27 1.02
CA ASP A 631 57.50 43.64 1.23
C ASP A 631 56.11 43.86 0.59
N ASP A 632 55.70 45.13 0.43
CA ASP A 632 54.47 45.50 -0.27
C ASP A 632 54.56 45.33 -1.81
N GLN A 633 55.76 45.22 -2.39
CA GLN A 633 55.95 44.94 -3.83
C GLN A 633 56.03 43.44 -4.15
N SER A 634 56.40 42.60 -3.18
CA SER A 634 56.56 41.14 -3.33
C SER A 634 55.24 40.37 -3.52
N TRP A 635 54.08 41.03 -3.38
CA TRP A 635 52.76 40.41 -3.46
C TRP A 635 51.84 41.15 -4.43
N LYS A 636 51.04 40.39 -5.21
CA LYS A 636 50.03 40.91 -6.14
C LYS A 636 48.66 40.28 -5.87
N GLY A 637 47.57 40.96 -6.18
CA GLY A 637 46.21 40.43 -5.94
C GLY A 637 45.73 40.54 -4.48
N GLU A 638 46.33 41.46 -3.71
CA GLU A 638 46.01 41.66 -2.29
C GLU A 638 44.53 41.93 -2.03
N THR A 639 43.88 42.65 -2.95
CA THR A 639 42.49 43.10 -2.87
C THR A 639 41.52 42.18 -3.63
N THR A 640 41.98 41.01 -4.08
CA THR A 640 41.22 40.04 -4.89
C THR A 640 41.16 38.64 -4.27
N GLY A 641 41.49 38.48 -2.98
CA GLY A 641 41.36 37.21 -2.24
C GLY A 641 42.42 36.13 -2.55
N MET A 642 43.13 36.26 -3.67
CA MET A 642 44.18 35.35 -4.14
C MET A 642 45.52 36.09 -4.24
N PRO A 643 46.27 36.24 -3.13
CA PRO A 643 47.58 36.85 -3.14
C PRO A 643 48.60 35.94 -3.86
N LEU A 644 49.24 36.49 -4.88
CA LEU A 644 50.29 35.87 -5.67
C LEU A 644 51.66 36.41 -5.22
N TRP A 645 52.61 35.52 -4.95
CA TRP A 645 54.01 35.88 -4.74
C TRP A 645 54.67 36.28 -6.07
N LEU A 646 55.43 37.37 -6.07
CA LEU A 646 56.24 37.79 -7.22
C LEU A 646 57.72 37.39 -7.00
N PRO A 647 58.36 36.65 -7.94
CA PRO A 647 59.76 36.21 -7.80
C PRO A 647 60.85 37.30 -7.80
N SER A 648 60.50 38.57 -7.58
CA SER A 648 61.44 39.70 -7.50
C SER A 648 62.25 39.75 -6.20
N HIS A 649 61.88 38.95 -5.20
CA HIS A 649 62.68 38.68 -4.02
C HIS A 649 63.10 37.20 -3.96
N PRO A 650 64.37 36.88 -3.66
CA PRO A 650 64.79 35.50 -3.43
C PRO A 650 64.15 34.93 -2.15
N ASP A 651 64.04 33.61 -2.11
CA ASP A 651 63.71 32.79 -0.96
C ASP A 651 62.34 33.06 -0.29
N MET A 652 61.28 32.56 -0.92
CA MET A 652 60.10 32.10 -0.15
C MET A 652 60.58 30.95 0.75
N PRO A 653 60.35 30.99 2.07
CA PRO A 653 60.91 30.01 2.98
C PRO A 653 60.21 28.66 2.86
N ASP A 654 61.00 27.58 2.82
CA ASP A 654 60.50 26.22 2.93
C ASP A 654 59.65 26.03 4.19
N LEU A 655 58.52 25.32 4.06
CA LEU A 655 57.62 25.00 5.19
C LEU A 655 58.16 23.88 6.10
N VAL A 656 59.49 23.82 6.29
CA VAL A 656 60.17 22.88 7.17
C VAL A 656 60.17 23.42 8.60
N PHE A 657 59.50 22.70 9.51
CA PHE A 657 59.30 23.13 10.90
C PHE A 657 60.58 22.99 11.75
N GLN A 658 61.50 23.95 11.63
CA GLN A 658 62.72 24.00 12.44
C GLN A 658 62.43 24.50 13.86
N SER A 659 62.67 23.67 14.86
CA SER A 659 62.26 23.85 16.27
C SER A 659 62.99 24.96 17.06
N GLY A 660 63.91 25.71 16.44
CA GLY A 660 64.78 26.69 17.14
C GLY A 660 64.64 28.16 16.70
N ALA A 661 63.83 28.48 15.68
CA ALA A 661 63.93 29.76 14.97
C ALA A 661 63.20 30.97 15.60
N LEU A 662 62.54 30.82 16.76
CA LEU A 662 61.68 31.86 17.36
C LEU A 662 62.46 32.93 18.16
N ARG A 663 63.38 33.64 17.50
CA ARG A 663 63.98 34.88 18.02
C ARG A 663 63.26 36.11 17.47
N LEU A 664 62.25 36.59 18.21
CA LEU A 664 61.66 37.91 17.98
C LEU A 664 62.75 38.99 18.10
N ARG A 665 62.88 39.87 17.10
CA ARG A 665 63.66 41.11 17.25
C ARG A 665 62.91 42.08 18.18
N PRO A 666 63.59 42.85 19.04
CA PRO A 666 62.95 43.92 19.80
C PRO A 666 62.33 44.98 18.88
N SER A 667 61.17 45.51 19.27
CA SER A 667 60.52 46.61 18.58
C SER A 667 61.26 47.93 18.81
N HIS A 668 61.61 48.64 17.74
CA HIS A 668 61.86 50.08 17.82
C HIS A 668 60.54 50.84 18.06
N GLU A 669 60.66 52.09 18.52
CA GLU A 669 59.57 52.88 19.08
C GLU A 669 58.51 53.28 18.03
N LEU A 670 57.23 53.28 18.44
CA LEU A 670 56.16 53.90 17.65
C LEU A 670 56.17 55.42 17.83
N THR A 671 56.81 56.14 16.93
CA THR A 671 56.63 57.59 16.79
C THR A 671 55.25 57.87 16.19
N VAL A 672 54.41 58.63 16.90
CA VAL A 672 53.09 59.05 16.40
C VAL A 672 53.26 60.21 15.42
N LEU A 673 52.66 60.11 14.22
CA LEU A 673 52.66 61.16 13.20
C LEU A 673 51.26 61.35 12.61
N ASN A 674 50.77 62.59 12.60
CA ASN A 674 49.46 62.98 12.07
C ASN A 674 49.63 63.88 10.82
N ASN A 675 48.98 63.47 9.73
CA ASN A 675 48.58 64.27 8.56
C ASN A 675 49.65 64.93 7.66
N PRO A 676 49.28 65.33 6.40
CA PRO A 676 50.24 65.47 5.30
C PRO A 676 50.28 66.85 4.62
N THR A 677 51.34 67.15 3.84
CA THR A 677 51.35 67.88 2.54
C THR A 677 52.75 67.78 1.87
N PRO A 678 52.94 68.12 0.57
CA PRO A 678 54.08 67.67 -0.27
C PRO A 678 54.93 68.85 -0.84
N PRO A 679 55.67 68.73 -1.97
CA PRO A 679 56.84 67.87 -2.25
C PRO A 679 58.08 68.66 -2.77
N SER A 680 59.24 68.02 -2.90
CA SER A 680 60.38 68.51 -3.70
C SER A 680 61.29 67.39 -4.25
N SER A 681 62.19 67.71 -5.19
CA SER A 681 62.96 66.77 -6.04
C SER A 681 64.24 67.44 -6.59
N PRO A 682 65.17 66.79 -7.34
CA PRO A 682 65.42 65.34 -7.52
C PRO A 682 66.83 64.87 -7.00
N PRO A 683 67.98 64.85 -7.74
CA PRO A 683 68.33 63.97 -8.88
C PRO A 683 69.66 63.17 -8.81
N ALA A 684 69.63 61.89 -9.27
CA ALA A 684 70.60 61.27 -10.22
C ALA A 684 72.09 61.01 -9.79
N PRO A 685 72.94 60.32 -10.61
CA PRO A 685 72.74 58.98 -11.22
C PRO A 685 73.98 58.03 -11.29
N THR A 686 73.76 56.76 -11.67
CA THR A 686 74.68 55.85 -12.45
C THR A 686 76.04 55.36 -11.86
N PRO A 687 76.75 54.36 -12.47
CA PRO A 687 76.34 53.26 -13.39
C PRO A 687 76.92 51.84 -13.07
N GLU A 688 76.41 50.81 -13.77
CA GLU A 688 77.09 49.55 -14.22
C GLU A 688 77.66 48.56 -13.14
N THR A 689 78.00 47.28 -13.40
CA THR A 689 78.28 46.49 -14.63
C THR A 689 77.60 45.08 -14.68
N ARG A 690 77.64 44.43 -15.86
CA ARG A 690 77.43 42.97 -16.12
C ARG A 690 78.78 42.20 -16.01
N PRO A 691 78.89 40.84 -16.07
CA PRO A 691 77.98 39.77 -16.58
C PRO A 691 77.68 38.68 -15.48
N ALA A 692 77.51 37.35 -15.64
CA ALA A 692 77.70 36.38 -16.74
C ALA A 692 76.93 35.03 -16.58
N THR A 693 77.03 34.19 -17.61
CA THR A 693 76.69 32.72 -17.69
C THR A 693 78.01 31.88 -17.65
N PRO A 694 78.07 30.51 -17.69
CA PRO A 694 77.07 29.52 -18.17
C PRO A 694 76.99 28.12 -17.44
N SER A 695 76.24 27.20 -18.07
CA SER A 695 76.47 25.73 -18.24
C SER A 695 75.96 24.63 -17.26
N LEU A 696 75.41 23.60 -17.93
CA LEU A 696 75.07 22.20 -17.60
C LEU A 696 76.32 21.31 -17.25
N PRO A 697 76.26 19.98 -16.91
CA PRO A 697 75.23 18.96 -17.23
C PRO A 697 74.96 17.77 -16.24
N GLN A 698 74.04 16.85 -16.63
CA GLN A 698 73.99 15.35 -16.53
C GLN A 698 74.61 14.55 -15.33
N ALA A 699 74.18 13.33 -14.93
CA ALA A 699 72.99 12.46 -15.19
C ALA A 699 73.06 11.14 -14.32
N ARG A 700 72.07 10.21 -14.47
CA ARG A 700 71.92 8.82 -13.91
C ARG A 700 71.34 8.74 -12.47
N LEU A 701 70.24 8.01 -12.15
CA LEU A 701 69.82 6.57 -12.30
C LEU A 701 70.30 5.65 -11.14
N PRO A 702 69.67 4.49 -10.79
CA PRO A 702 68.55 3.76 -11.45
C PRO A 702 67.47 3.08 -10.53
N VAL A 703 66.58 2.29 -11.17
CA VAL A 703 65.78 1.11 -10.70
C VAL A 703 64.35 1.34 -10.14
N SER A 704 63.48 0.36 -10.43
CA SER A 704 62.02 0.22 -10.21
C SER A 704 61.75 -1.04 -9.32
N PRO A 705 60.63 -1.82 -9.30
CA PRO A 705 59.43 -1.84 -10.15
C PRO A 705 58.06 -1.81 -9.41
N GLN A 706 56.99 -1.84 -10.21
CA GLN A 706 55.58 -1.91 -9.82
C GLN A 706 55.11 -3.36 -9.54
N ALA A 707 53.90 -3.51 -8.98
CA ALA A 707 53.11 -4.75 -9.05
C ALA A 707 51.60 -4.43 -9.17
N SER A 708 50.81 -5.32 -9.76
CA SER A 708 49.37 -5.06 -10.00
C SER A 708 48.50 -6.33 -10.12
N SER A 709 47.28 -6.24 -9.59
CA SER A 709 46.03 -6.89 -10.06
C SER A 709 45.75 -8.39 -9.79
N ILE A 710 44.43 -8.69 -9.84
CA ILE A 710 43.74 -9.98 -10.09
C ILE A 710 43.29 -10.85 -8.87
N ASN A 711 42.04 -11.31 -9.03
CA ASN A 711 41.13 -12.10 -8.20
C ASN A 711 41.65 -13.41 -7.61
N SER A 712 40.91 -13.92 -6.60
CA SER A 712 40.44 -15.32 -6.61
C SER A 712 39.16 -15.51 -5.77
N ASN A 713 38.34 -16.52 -6.12
CA ASN A 713 37.14 -16.91 -5.39
C ASN A 713 37.45 -18.06 -4.41
N ALA A 714 36.74 -18.12 -3.28
CA ALA A 714 36.64 -19.33 -2.45
C ALA A 714 35.25 -19.42 -1.81
N ALA A 715 34.70 -20.63 -1.70
CA ALA A 715 33.40 -20.90 -1.07
C ALA A 715 33.58 -21.80 0.16
N ALA A 716 32.75 -21.63 1.18
CA ALA A 716 32.68 -22.50 2.34
C ALA A 716 31.25 -22.56 2.90
N LEU A 717 30.80 -23.77 3.27
CA LEU A 717 29.60 -23.97 4.07
C LEU A 717 29.94 -23.88 5.57
N PRO A 718 28.92 -23.68 6.42
CA PRO A 718 28.89 -24.32 7.73
C PRO A 718 27.69 -25.29 7.84
N SER A 719 27.89 -26.41 8.53
CA SER A 719 26.84 -27.40 8.83
C SER A 719 26.31 -27.28 10.26
N ALA A 720 25.14 -27.88 10.47
CA ALA A 720 24.35 -27.98 11.70
C ALA A 720 25.09 -28.09 13.05
N ALA A 721 24.52 -27.44 14.07
CA ALA A 721 24.39 -28.00 15.42
C ALA A 721 23.12 -27.46 16.09
N SER A 722 22.33 -28.33 16.74
CA SER A 722 21.11 -27.98 17.47
C SER A 722 21.28 -28.17 18.97
N ARG A 723 20.62 -27.33 19.79
CA ARG A 723 20.15 -27.64 21.16
C ARG A 723 19.19 -26.55 21.68
N PRO A 724 18.35 -26.85 22.69
CA PRO A 724 17.12 -26.10 22.96
C PRO A 724 17.31 -24.89 23.89
N ILE A 725 16.36 -23.95 23.82
CA ILE A 725 16.18 -22.89 24.83
C ILE A 725 15.20 -23.40 25.89
N THR A 726 15.65 -23.39 27.15
CA THR A 726 14.84 -23.79 28.31
C THR A 726 13.83 -22.71 28.67
N SER A 727 12.58 -23.09 28.94
CA SER A 727 11.56 -22.18 29.48
C SER A 727 11.72 -21.97 30.99
N THR A 728 11.67 -20.71 31.44
CA THR A 728 11.52 -20.35 32.85
C THR A 728 10.33 -19.39 33.02
N PRO A 729 9.44 -19.62 34.00
CA PRO A 729 8.23 -18.82 34.17
C PRO A 729 8.48 -17.58 35.03
N ILE A 730 7.94 -16.42 34.62
CA ILE A 730 7.83 -15.24 35.48
C ILE A 730 6.49 -15.31 36.23
N ARG A 731 6.54 -15.20 37.56
CA ARG A 731 5.37 -15.38 38.45
C ARG A 731 5.00 -14.08 39.16
N GLY A 732 3.85 -13.54 38.80
CA GLY A 732 2.98 -12.79 39.70
C GLY A 732 3.34 -11.33 40.03
N SER A 733 2.43 -10.43 39.69
CA SER A 733 2.04 -9.35 40.59
C SER A 733 0.53 -9.47 40.84
N THR A 734 0.10 -9.21 42.07
CA THR A 734 -1.29 -9.45 42.53
C THR A 734 -1.91 -8.17 43.07
N THR A 735 -3.13 -7.83 42.65
CA THR A 735 -3.96 -6.85 43.35
C THR A 735 -5.45 -7.16 43.24
N THR A 736 -6.02 -7.60 44.37
CA THR A 736 -7.36 -7.23 44.90
C THR A 736 -8.58 -7.23 43.97
N SER A 737 -9.24 -8.39 43.95
CA SER A 737 -10.69 -8.58 44.25
C SER A 737 -11.59 -7.35 44.46
N SER A 738 -12.78 -7.39 43.85
CA SER A 738 -14.04 -6.97 44.48
C SER A 738 -15.17 -7.95 44.08
N VAL A 739 -16.24 -8.03 44.87
CA VAL A 739 -17.23 -9.14 44.84
C VAL A 739 -18.65 -8.63 44.54
N LEU A 740 -19.44 -9.45 43.83
CA LEU A 740 -20.86 -9.25 43.50
C LEU A 740 -21.75 -9.11 44.76
N PRO A 741 -22.89 -8.39 44.67
CA PRO A 741 -24.14 -9.13 44.45
C PRO A 741 -25.20 -8.44 43.54
N PRO A 742 -26.09 -9.21 42.88
CA PRO A 742 -27.39 -8.76 42.35
C PRO A 742 -28.49 -8.87 43.46
N PRO A 743 -29.82 -8.72 43.22
CA PRO A 743 -30.55 -8.39 41.99
C PRO A 743 -31.62 -7.26 42.13
N ALA A 744 -32.21 -6.81 41.02
CA ALA A 744 -33.50 -6.09 41.03
C ALA A 744 -34.30 -6.18 39.71
N ARG A 745 -35.55 -6.66 39.80
CA ARG A 745 -36.69 -6.40 38.89
C ARG A 745 -37.96 -6.49 39.76
N PRO A 746 -38.87 -5.52 39.69
CA PRO A 746 -40.02 -5.61 38.76
C PRO A 746 -40.28 -4.25 38.05
N ALA A 747 -41.33 -3.99 37.26
CA ALA A 747 -42.58 -4.71 37.00
C ALA A 747 -43.12 -4.49 35.55
N ARG A 748 -44.17 -5.23 35.19
CA ARG A 748 -45.21 -4.85 34.17
C ARG A 748 -46.43 -4.32 34.95
N PRO A 749 -47.22 -3.37 34.41
CA PRO A 749 -48.32 -3.69 33.48
C PRO A 749 -48.36 -2.69 32.29
N ALA A 750 -49.34 -2.66 31.38
CA ALA A 750 -50.60 -3.39 31.25
C ALA A 750 -50.85 -3.83 29.78
N ALA A 751 -51.98 -4.48 29.51
CA ALA A 751 -52.44 -4.81 28.16
C ALA A 751 -53.65 -3.95 27.77
N HIS A 752 -53.84 -3.72 26.47
CA HIS A 752 -55.16 -3.45 25.89
C HIS A 752 -55.28 -4.16 24.53
N GLN A 753 -56.51 -4.54 24.18
CA GLN A 753 -56.86 -5.34 23.00
C GLN A 753 -57.30 -4.46 21.81
N PRO A 754 -57.45 -5.02 20.59
CA PRO A 754 -57.48 -4.23 19.36
C PRO A 754 -58.83 -3.60 19.03
N GLN A 755 -58.82 -2.65 18.09
CA GLN A 755 -60.00 -2.21 17.34
C GLN A 755 -59.86 -2.59 15.86
N THR A 756 -60.93 -3.15 15.31
CA THR A 756 -61.10 -3.47 13.87
C THR A 756 -62.08 -2.48 13.22
N PRO A 757 -62.12 -2.37 11.88
CA PRO A 757 -62.51 -1.12 11.22
C PRO A 757 -63.98 -1.07 10.78
N ALA A 758 -64.45 0.17 10.62
CA ALA A 758 -65.56 0.57 9.76
C ALA A 758 -65.30 2.03 9.33
N ASN A 759 -65.76 2.58 8.22
CA ASN A 759 -66.25 2.14 6.90
C ASN A 759 -66.66 3.48 6.21
N ASN A 760 -67.06 3.45 4.93
CA ASN A 760 -67.67 4.55 4.15
C ASN A 760 -66.72 5.58 3.50
N SER A 761 -67.02 6.12 2.30
CA SER A 761 -67.78 5.64 1.12
C SER A 761 -67.76 6.73 0.02
N ALA A 762 -68.07 6.35 -1.23
CA ALA A 762 -68.45 7.26 -2.34
C ALA A 762 -67.33 8.19 -2.89
N ALA A 763 -67.36 8.65 -4.15
CA ALA A 763 -68.10 8.15 -5.32
C ALA A 763 -67.40 8.55 -6.65
N THR A 764 -67.48 7.64 -7.62
CA THR A 764 -67.92 7.83 -9.02
C THR A 764 -67.69 9.18 -9.72
N VAL A 765 -67.04 9.15 -10.90
CA VAL A 765 -67.58 9.60 -12.23
C VAL A 765 -66.44 9.64 -13.25
N SER A 766 -66.61 8.91 -14.35
CA SER A 766 -65.93 9.15 -15.63
C SER A 766 -66.92 9.75 -16.62
N PRO A 767 -66.45 10.41 -17.70
CA PRO A 767 -67.02 10.02 -18.99
C PRO A 767 -66.04 10.01 -20.18
N ALA A 768 -66.33 9.10 -21.13
CA ALA A 768 -66.28 9.27 -22.60
C ALA A 768 -64.93 9.66 -23.28
N GLN A 769 -64.35 8.82 -24.17
CA GLN A 769 -64.64 8.67 -25.63
C GLN A 769 -64.18 9.88 -26.50
N ARG A 770 -63.68 9.75 -27.75
CA ARG A 770 -63.53 8.63 -28.73
C ARG A 770 -62.32 8.93 -29.70
N PRO A 771 -61.99 8.10 -30.73
CA PRO A 771 -60.62 8.00 -31.30
C PRO A 771 -60.43 8.39 -32.78
N SER A 772 -59.17 8.30 -33.25
CA SER A 772 -58.72 8.15 -34.66
C SER A 772 -57.58 7.09 -34.68
N VAL A 773 -57.69 5.91 -35.30
CA VAL A 773 -57.66 5.55 -36.75
C VAL A 773 -56.24 5.48 -37.34
N GLN A 774 -55.77 4.24 -37.61
CA GLN A 774 -54.83 3.73 -38.66
C GLN A 774 -53.46 4.46 -38.88
N ALA A 775 -52.35 3.81 -39.28
CA ALA A 775 -52.19 2.64 -40.14
C ALA A 775 -50.80 1.94 -40.02
N ALA A 776 -50.70 0.78 -40.68
CA ALA A 776 -49.54 0.20 -41.39
C ALA A 776 -48.18 -0.06 -40.68
N SER A 777 -47.75 -1.33 -40.74
CA SER A 777 -46.35 -1.79 -40.71
C SER A 777 -45.62 -1.43 -42.04
N PRO A 778 -44.27 -1.53 -42.13
CA PRO A 778 -43.61 -2.84 -42.22
C PRO A 778 -42.27 -2.98 -41.46
N SER A 779 -41.76 -4.21 -41.40
CA SER A 779 -40.37 -4.63 -41.10
C SER A 779 -39.37 -4.10 -42.16
N PRO A 780 -38.03 -4.23 -42.03
CA PRO A 780 -37.26 -5.14 -41.15
C PRO A 780 -37.31 -4.82 -39.66
#